data_AF-A0A4W3IV37-F1
#
_entry.id   AF-A0A4W3IV37-F1
#
_cell.length_a   1.000
_cell.length_b   1.000
_cell.length_c   1.000
_cell.angle_alpha   90.00
_cell.angle_beta   90.00
_cell.angle_gamma   90.00
#
_symmetry.space_group_name_H-M   'P 1'
#
loop_
_entity.id
_entity.type
_entity.pdbx_description
1 polymer ?
#
loop_
_entity_poly.entity_id
_entity_poly.type
_entity_poly.pdbx_seq_one_letter_code
_entity_poly.pdbx_strand_id
1 'polypeptide(L)'
;DVWVSVSLPAELYSYTEEPEFAMNRNCFEEDFEIHVKGKKWVELDEAEHKAYIMRLLDGLEVINREKRLKFARAILYLAQGVFDDCYTEPEVVHWAQYNVFLLYEMGTFGALVELLNMEIENSQACSSALRKPAISLADSTELRVLLNIMCLMVEAMRLEVEDDRPEWKVAREGFRTELGSSVYNGEPFAILLFSVVNKFCSGCAPHFPIKKVLLLLWKTVLFSLGGFEELQALNVRKRQELGLPVLHEDSIQVTRSLRAASPPASALDLLEQQQRRGRRGRKVLVKQDSLDTYNEKDPYKTDEAQDDEENGEDPDSGIEGEMEPLDPPPHPRLPPERVFFPRGLPWAPKVREKDIEDFLEVSRCKFIGFTLGNDTDTLVGLPRPIHESVKTLKQVRKQTPGAEDVELTPTEALYQGMLHNLPQYMIALLKILLAAAPTSKAKTDSINILADVLPEEMPVTVLQSMKLGIDVNRHKEIIVKSVSALMLLLLKHFKLNHIYQFEYVSQHLVFANCIPLILKFFNQNIMSYIAAKNGICVLDYPHCVIHELPEFTTETLEAGDNSQFCWRNLFSCINLLRILNKLTKWKHSRTMMLVVFKSAPILKRGLRVKQATMQLYALKLLKLQTKYLGRQWRKSNMKTMSAIYHKVRHRLNDDWAYGNEIDARPWDFQAEECALRVRIESFNARRYGLYHCDFEFAPVDNCLQSVLGHCLQLPDDFRYSYELWLEREVFAQPIRWEKLLQPLA
;
A
#
# COMPACT_ATOMS: atom_id res chain seq x y z
N ASP A 1 9.33 -6.17 -2.20
CA ASP A 1 10.55 -5.45 -1.85
C ASP A 1 11.63 -5.68 -2.89
N VAL A 2 11.91 -6.92 -3.33
CA VAL A 2 12.77 -7.22 -4.50
C VAL A 2 12.37 -6.52 -5.83
N TRP A 3 11.09 -6.23 -6.07
CA TRP A 3 10.62 -5.52 -7.27
C TRP A 3 10.67 -3.97 -7.15
N VAL A 4 11.00 -3.45 -5.96
CA VAL A 4 10.96 -2.01 -5.63
C VAL A 4 12.35 -1.35 -5.71
N SER A 5 13.43 -2.15 -5.73
CA SER A 5 14.82 -1.69 -5.73
C SER A 5 15.42 -1.41 -7.11
N VAL A 6 14.92 -2.01 -8.19
CA VAL A 6 15.62 -1.96 -9.50
C VAL A 6 15.15 -0.80 -10.40
N SER A 7 14.03 -0.14 -10.10
CA SER A 7 13.33 0.69 -11.09
C SER A 7 13.25 2.20 -10.82
N LEU A 8 13.78 2.72 -9.69
CA LEU A 8 13.62 4.16 -9.42
C LEU A 8 14.38 5.05 -10.43
N PRO A 9 15.65 4.77 -10.80
CA PRO A 9 16.37 5.64 -11.73
C PRO A 9 15.63 5.79 -13.07
N ALA A 10 15.03 4.70 -13.56
CA ALA A 10 14.15 4.73 -14.71
C ALA A 10 12.91 5.61 -14.46
N GLU A 11 12.17 5.43 -13.36
CA GLU A 11 10.92 6.15 -13.08
C GLU A 11 11.11 7.66 -12.77
N LEU A 12 12.30 8.06 -12.33
CA LEU A 12 12.62 9.43 -11.91
C LEU A 12 12.53 10.41 -13.09
N TYR A 13 13.12 10.05 -14.22
CA TYR A 13 13.18 10.90 -15.41
C TYR A 13 12.00 10.64 -16.35
N SER A 14 11.46 11.73 -16.90
CA SER A 14 10.60 11.69 -18.08
C SER A 14 11.46 11.55 -19.34
N TYR A 15 10.88 11.04 -20.42
CA TYR A 15 11.58 10.94 -21.70
C TYR A 15 11.77 12.30 -22.38
N THR A 16 11.10 13.34 -21.88
CA THR A 16 11.27 14.73 -22.28
C THR A 16 12.50 15.38 -21.59
N GLU A 17 12.98 14.82 -20.48
CA GLU A 17 14.17 15.30 -19.75
C GLU A 17 15.49 14.81 -20.35
N GLU A 18 15.47 13.96 -21.39
CA GLU A 18 16.68 13.37 -21.97
C GLU A 18 17.77 14.40 -22.36
N PRO A 19 17.45 15.56 -22.98
CA PRO A 19 18.46 16.57 -23.29
C PRO A 19 19.15 17.16 -22.05
N GLU A 20 18.53 17.07 -20.86
CA GLU A 20 19.09 17.61 -19.63
C GLU A 20 20.29 16.79 -19.12
N PHE A 21 20.44 15.52 -19.52
CA PHE A 21 21.61 14.72 -19.14
C PHE A 21 22.90 15.32 -19.70
N ALA A 22 22.90 15.66 -20.99
CA ALA A 22 24.03 16.34 -21.64
C ALA A 22 24.28 17.73 -21.03
N MET A 23 23.22 18.49 -20.71
CA MET A 23 23.36 19.78 -20.04
C MET A 23 24.03 19.65 -18.66
N ASN A 24 23.69 18.63 -17.89
CA ASN A 24 24.29 18.39 -16.56
C ASN A 24 25.77 18.06 -16.68
N ARG A 25 26.13 17.17 -17.62
CA ARG A 25 27.52 16.83 -17.94
C ARG A 25 28.31 18.08 -18.34
N ASN A 26 27.80 18.86 -19.29
CA ASN A 26 28.49 20.08 -19.76
C ASN A 26 28.71 21.09 -18.62
N CYS A 27 27.74 21.26 -17.70
CA CYS A 27 27.91 22.14 -16.54
C CYS A 27 29.00 21.65 -15.58
N PHE A 28 29.16 20.32 -15.43
CA PHE A 28 30.24 19.72 -14.66
C PHE A 28 31.59 19.93 -15.35
N GLU A 29 31.71 19.58 -16.64
CA GLU A 29 32.96 19.67 -17.41
C GLU A 29 33.49 21.11 -17.47
N GLU A 30 32.61 22.08 -17.75
CA GLU A 30 32.96 23.51 -17.80
C GLU A 30 33.64 23.99 -16.50
N ASP A 31 33.18 23.54 -15.32
CA ASP A 31 33.77 23.91 -14.04
C ASP A 31 34.96 23.01 -13.66
N PHE A 32 34.87 21.71 -13.98
CA PHE A 32 35.85 20.71 -13.60
C PHE A 32 37.18 20.94 -14.30
N GLU A 33 37.19 21.18 -15.61
CA GLU A 33 38.42 21.41 -16.39
C GLU A 33 39.21 22.64 -15.93
N ILE A 34 38.54 23.63 -15.34
CA ILE A 34 39.19 24.85 -14.82
C ILE A 34 40.03 24.51 -13.57
N HIS A 35 39.56 23.58 -12.73
CA HIS A 35 40.11 23.30 -11.40
C HIS A 35 40.96 22.02 -11.36
N VAL A 36 40.58 21.03 -12.15
CA VAL A 36 41.23 19.72 -12.25
C VAL A 36 41.73 19.58 -13.68
N LYS A 37 43.03 19.77 -13.88
CA LYS A 37 43.64 19.77 -15.22
C LYS A 37 44.10 18.37 -15.61
N GLY A 38 43.54 17.85 -16.70
CA GLY A 38 44.05 16.67 -17.39
C GLY A 38 43.85 15.34 -16.66
N LYS A 39 42.91 15.28 -15.71
CA LYS A 39 42.47 14.04 -15.05
C LYS A 39 40.95 13.90 -15.22
N LYS A 40 40.45 12.66 -15.21
CA LYS A 40 39.01 12.35 -15.13
C LYS A 40 38.55 12.26 -13.67
N TRP A 41 37.24 12.34 -13.42
CA TRP A 41 36.69 12.16 -12.07
C TRP A 41 37.12 10.82 -11.48
N VAL A 42 37.00 9.74 -12.26
CA VAL A 42 37.34 8.37 -11.85
C VAL A 42 38.81 8.13 -11.51
N GLU A 43 39.70 9.07 -11.84
CA GLU A 43 41.15 9.01 -11.60
C GLU A 43 41.59 9.76 -10.34
N LEU A 44 40.68 10.52 -9.71
CA LEU A 44 40.98 11.32 -8.53
C LEU A 44 41.02 10.46 -7.26
N ASP A 45 41.81 10.92 -6.29
CA ASP A 45 41.75 10.37 -4.94
C ASP A 45 40.57 10.96 -4.13
N GLU A 46 40.26 10.35 -2.98
CA GLU A 46 39.14 10.79 -2.15
C GLU A 46 39.29 12.22 -1.63
N ALA A 47 40.52 12.71 -1.40
CA ALA A 47 40.75 14.06 -0.93
C ALA A 47 40.50 15.09 -2.04
N GLU A 48 40.93 14.79 -3.26
CA GLU A 48 40.62 15.55 -4.48
C GLU A 48 39.10 15.58 -4.73
N HIS A 49 38.40 14.46 -4.59
CA HIS A 49 36.94 14.44 -4.68
C HIS A 49 36.26 15.33 -3.63
N LYS A 50 36.67 15.23 -2.36
CA LYS A 50 36.13 16.06 -1.26
C LYS A 50 36.39 17.54 -1.50
N ALA A 51 37.58 17.91 -1.98
CA ALA A 51 37.92 19.29 -2.29
C ALA A 51 37.05 19.86 -3.42
N TYR A 52 36.80 19.08 -4.48
CA TYR A 52 35.94 19.53 -5.58
C TYR A 52 34.48 19.63 -5.16
N ILE A 53 33.96 18.68 -4.36
CA ILE A 53 32.59 18.76 -3.84
C ILE A 53 32.41 20.00 -2.95
N MET A 54 33.39 20.30 -2.08
CA MET A 54 33.35 21.51 -1.26
C MET A 54 33.20 22.77 -2.12
N ARG A 55 33.96 22.86 -3.22
CA ARG A 55 33.84 23.95 -4.19
C ARG A 55 32.43 24.02 -4.80
N LEU A 56 31.85 22.89 -5.20
CA LEU A 56 30.49 22.87 -5.75
C LEU A 56 29.48 23.38 -4.72
N LEU A 57 29.65 23.05 -3.43
CA LEU A 57 28.83 23.55 -2.32
C LEU A 57 28.99 25.06 -2.12
N ASP A 58 30.21 25.60 -2.16
CA ASP A 58 30.44 27.06 -2.15
C ASP A 58 29.72 27.73 -3.34
N GLY A 59 29.69 27.06 -4.48
CA GLY A 59 28.95 27.47 -5.68
C GLY A 59 27.43 27.53 -5.51
N LEU A 60 26.87 26.73 -4.59
CA LEU A 60 25.44 26.75 -4.27
C LEU A 60 25.01 27.99 -3.49
N GLU A 61 25.94 28.63 -2.75
CA GLU A 61 25.67 29.84 -1.96
C GLU A 61 25.67 31.13 -2.79
N VAL A 62 26.00 31.05 -4.08
CA VAL A 62 26.06 32.21 -4.97
C VAL A 62 24.67 32.83 -5.18
N ILE A 63 24.60 34.17 -5.06
CA ILE A 63 23.35 34.96 -5.21
C ILE A 63 22.76 34.83 -6.62
N ASN A 64 23.61 34.71 -7.65
CA ASN A 64 23.16 34.59 -9.02
C ASN A 64 22.51 33.22 -9.26
N ARG A 65 21.20 33.26 -9.55
CA ARG A 65 20.33 32.11 -9.79
C ARG A 65 20.86 31.15 -10.88
N GLU A 66 21.25 31.68 -12.03
CA GLU A 66 21.72 30.87 -13.17
C GLU A 66 23.05 30.17 -12.86
N LYS A 67 23.98 30.87 -12.20
CA LYS A 67 25.26 30.29 -11.77
C LYS A 67 25.03 29.18 -10.75
N ARG A 68 24.18 29.41 -9.76
CA ARG A 68 23.80 28.41 -8.76
C ARG A 68 23.19 27.17 -9.40
N LEU A 69 22.33 27.34 -10.41
CA LEU A 69 21.77 26.22 -11.17
C LEU A 69 22.84 25.41 -11.90
N LYS A 70 23.89 26.04 -12.47
CA LYS A 70 25.02 25.31 -13.08
C LYS A 70 25.71 24.40 -12.07
N PHE A 71 26.00 24.90 -10.86
CA PHE A 71 26.60 24.09 -9.79
C PHE A 71 25.67 22.95 -9.34
N ALA A 72 24.37 23.22 -9.17
CA ALA A 72 23.40 22.18 -8.86
C ALA A 72 23.32 21.10 -9.96
N ARG A 73 23.42 21.48 -11.24
CA ARG A 73 23.49 20.54 -12.36
C ARG A 73 24.77 19.70 -12.35
N ALA A 74 25.90 20.29 -11.98
CA ALA A 74 27.15 19.55 -11.82
C ALA A 74 27.06 18.51 -10.67
N ILE A 75 26.45 18.88 -9.53
CA ILE A 75 26.17 17.94 -8.43
C ILE A 75 25.21 16.83 -8.89
N LEU A 76 24.18 17.17 -9.69
CA LEU A 76 23.28 16.17 -10.25
C LEU A 76 24.03 15.20 -11.18
N TYR A 77 24.95 15.67 -12.00
CA TYR A 77 25.78 14.79 -12.84
C TYR A 77 26.64 13.83 -12.01
N LEU A 78 27.23 14.30 -10.90
CA LEU A 78 27.93 13.44 -9.94
C LEU A 78 27.00 12.38 -9.34
N ALA A 79 25.81 12.78 -8.89
CA ALA A 79 24.81 11.84 -8.37
C ALA A 79 24.27 10.87 -9.44
N GLN A 80 24.34 11.24 -10.72
CA GLN A 80 24.07 10.40 -11.89
C GLN A 80 25.27 9.50 -12.28
N GLY A 81 26.28 9.38 -11.42
CA GLY A 81 27.35 8.39 -11.57
C GLY A 81 28.33 8.68 -12.69
N VAL A 82 28.44 9.94 -13.15
CA VAL A 82 29.49 10.38 -14.09
C VAL A 82 29.53 9.49 -15.34
N PHE A 83 28.36 9.30 -15.94
CA PHE A 83 28.13 8.27 -16.95
C PHE A 83 29.03 8.37 -18.19
N ASP A 84 29.58 9.55 -18.51
CA ASP A 84 30.49 9.74 -19.65
C ASP A 84 31.86 9.07 -19.44
N ASP A 85 32.27 8.89 -18.17
CA ASP A 85 33.50 8.17 -17.79
C ASP A 85 33.26 6.66 -17.59
N CYS A 86 32.05 6.17 -17.84
CA CYS A 86 31.66 4.77 -17.65
C CYS A 86 31.43 4.06 -19.00
N TYR A 87 31.67 2.75 -19.03
CA TYR A 87 31.43 1.92 -20.22
C TYR A 87 30.25 0.95 -20.05
N THR A 88 29.81 0.71 -18.82
CA THR A 88 28.74 -0.23 -18.51
C THR A 88 27.74 0.32 -17.49
N GLU A 89 26.48 -0.11 -17.56
CA GLU A 89 25.46 0.32 -16.58
C GLU A 89 25.84 0.04 -15.11
N PRO A 90 26.46 -1.10 -14.74
CA PRO A 90 26.91 -1.35 -13.37
C PRO A 90 27.96 -0.36 -12.88
N GLU A 91 28.85 0.13 -13.74
CA GLU A 91 29.84 1.16 -13.38
C GLU A 91 29.16 2.48 -13.02
N VAL A 92 28.15 2.89 -13.81
CA VAL A 92 27.35 4.09 -13.51
C VAL A 92 26.68 3.97 -12.15
N VAL A 93 26.08 2.81 -11.86
CA VAL A 93 25.43 2.56 -10.57
C VAL A 93 26.45 2.59 -9.42
N HIS A 94 27.64 2.02 -9.61
CA HIS A 94 28.71 2.04 -8.64
C HIS A 94 29.16 3.47 -8.31
N TRP A 95 29.48 4.27 -9.33
CA TRP A 95 29.91 5.66 -9.16
C TRP A 95 28.79 6.55 -8.61
N ALA A 96 27.54 6.33 -9.02
CA ALA A 96 26.39 7.03 -8.45
C ALA A 96 26.28 6.76 -6.94
N GLN A 97 26.45 5.50 -6.52
CA GLN A 97 26.43 5.13 -5.10
C GLN A 97 27.60 5.79 -4.35
N TYR A 98 28.84 5.64 -4.84
CA TYR A 98 30.02 6.26 -4.23
C TYR A 98 29.87 7.78 -4.08
N ASN A 99 29.47 8.46 -5.16
CA ASN A 99 29.29 9.91 -5.17
C ASN A 99 28.18 10.35 -4.21
N VAL A 100 27.08 9.62 -4.10
CA VAL A 100 26.00 9.94 -3.14
C VAL A 100 26.50 9.88 -1.69
N PHE A 101 27.23 8.82 -1.32
CA PHE A 101 27.78 8.70 0.03
C PHE A 101 28.74 9.87 0.31
N LEU A 102 29.59 10.21 -0.65
CA LEU A 102 30.53 11.31 -0.53
C LEU A 102 29.83 12.68 -0.42
N LEU A 103 28.81 12.93 -1.24
CA LEU A 103 28.00 14.15 -1.17
C LEU A 103 27.34 14.31 0.20
N TYR A 104 26.85 13.21 0.78
CA TYR A 104 26.26 13.23 2.12
C TYR A 104 27.29 13.53 3.21
N GLU A 105 28.47 12.89 3.18
CA GLU A 105 29.56 13.18 4.11
C GLU A 105 29.96 14.66 4.09
N MET A 106 29.90 15.29 2.92
CA MET A 106 30.20 16.72 2.73
C MET A 106 29.04 17.66 3.13
N GLY A 107 27.92 17.15 3.65
CA GLY A 107 26.78 17.97 4.10
C GLY A 107 25.87 18.47 2.97
N THR A 108 25.95 17.87 1.78
CA THR A 108 25.18 18.33 0.59
C THR A 108 23.67 18.27 0.83
N PHE A 109 23.18 17.28 1.57
CA PHE A 109 21.74 17.13 1.79
C PHE A 109 21.12 18.33 2.53
N GLY A 110 21.80 18.85 3.57
CA GLY A 110 21.34 20.04 4.30
C GLY A 110 21.26 21.27 3.40
N ALA A 111 22.30 21.52 2.60
CA ALA A 111 22.31 22.61 1.62
C ALA A 111 21.16 22.48 0.60
N LEU A 112 20.86 21.27 0.14
CA LEU A 112 19.72 21.02 -0.76
C LEU A 112 18.38 21.30 -0.09
N VAL A 113 18.21 20.98 1.21
CA VAL A 113 16.97 21.28 1.94
C VAL A 113 16.75 22.79 2.06
N GLU A 114 17.80 23.57 2.33
CA GLU A 114 17.70 25.04 2.38
C GLU A 114 17.33 25.63 1.01
N LEU A 115 18.00 25.19 -0.06
CA LEU A 115 17.67 25.62 -1.42
C LEU A 115 16.26 25.21 -1.85
N LEU A 116 15.82 24.02 -1.46
CA LEU A 116 14.47 23.54 -1.72
C LEU A 116 13.44 24.42 -1.02
N ASN A 117 13.65 24.77 0.25
CA ASN A 117 12.75 25.68 0.98
C ASN A 117 12.69 27.06 0.30
N MET A 118 13.84 27.62 -0.07
CA MET A 118 13.90 28.90 -0.78
C MET A 118 13.11 28.87 -2.09
N GLU A 119 13.22 27.80 -2.89
CA GLU A 119 12.49 27.70 -4.16
C GLU A 119 10.99 27.36 -3.95
N ILE A 120 10.63 26.64 -2.89
CA ILE A 120 9.22 26.43 -2.51
C ILE A 120 8.55 27.77 -2.16
N GLU A 121 9.28 28.70 -1.53
CA GLU A 121 8.78 30.03 -1.14
C GLU A 121 8.84 31.08 -2.27
N ASN A 122 9.39 30.72 -3.44
CA ASN A 122 9.56 31.61 -4.58
C ASN A 122 8.20 32.09 -5.16
N SER A 123 7.75 33.24 -4.68
CA SER A 123 6.47 33.85 -5.06
C SER A 123 6.45 34.36 -6.50
N GLN A 124 7.61 34.71 -7.06
CA GLN A 124 7.72 35.14 -8.45
C GLN A 124 7.49 33.96 -9.41
N ALA A 125 8.12 32.82 -9.15
CA ALA A 125 7.88 31.58 -9.90
C ALA A 125 6.40 31.19 -9.86
N CYS A 126 5.78 31.21 -8.67
CA CYS A 126 4.35 30.95 -8.50
C CYS A 126 3.47 31.89 -9.35
N SER A 127 3.74 33.20 -9.28
CA SER A 127 2.98 34.22 -10.02
C SER A 127 3.13 34.08 -11.53
N SER A 128 4.32 33.72 -12.01
CA SER A 128 4.59 33.50 -13.42
C SER A 128 3.84 32.27 -13.96
N ALA A 129 3.85 31.16 -13.22
CA ALA A 129 3.17 29.93 -13.58
C ALA A 129 1.65 30.10 -13.65
N LEU A 130 1.05 30.87 -12.74
CA LEU A 130 -0.39 31.15 -12.72
C LEU A 130 -0.87 31.99 -13.91
N ARG A 131 0.02 32.74 -14.56
CA ARG A 131 -0.30 33.57 -15.73
C ARG A 131 -0.12 32.82 -17.05
N LYS A 132 0.64 31.72 -17.06
CA LYS A 132 0.89 30.94 -18.28
C LYS A 132 -0.32 30.06 -18.63
N PRO A 133 -0.75 30.03 -19.90
CA PRO A 133 -1.87 29.19 -20.33
C PRO A 133 -1.52 27.69 -20.31
N ALA A 134 -0.25 27.35 -20.51
CA ALA A 134 0.28 26.00 -20.40
C ALA A 134 1.59 26.03 -19.62
N ILE A 135 1.67 25.18 -18.60
CA ILE A 135 2.88 24.99 -17.79
C ILE A 135 3.63 23.78 -18.35
N SER A 136 4.94 23.92 -18.47
CA SER A 136 5.85 22.92 -19.00
C SER A 136 6.95 22.59 -18.00
N LEU A 137 7.81 21.64 -18.35
CA LEU A 137 8.99 21.36 -17.53
C LEU A 137 9.91 22.60 -17.43
N ALA A 138 9.99 23.50 -18.41
CA ALA A 138 10.85 24.70 -18.29
C ALA A 138 10.53 25.56 -17.05
N ASP A 139 9.30 25.51 -16.53
CA ASP A 139 8.81 26.30 -15.39
C ASP A 139 9.28 25.80 -14.01
N SER A 140 9.94 24.64 -13.93
CA SER A 140 10.33 24.01 -12.65
C SER A 140 11.75 23.45 -12.62
N THR A 141 12.64 23.97 -13.47
CA THR A 141 13.97 23.41 -13.71
C THR A 141 14.81 23.26 -12.44
N GLU A 142 14.89 24.31 -11.61
CA GLU A 142 15.63 24.24 -10.33
C GLU A 142 15.03 23.22 -9.37
N LEU A 143 13.70 23.23 -9.19
CA LEU A 143 13.02 22.25 -8.35
C LEU A 143 13.28 20.82 -8.83
N ARG A 144 13.25 20.57 -10.14
CA ARG A 144 13.55 19.24 -10.69
C ARG A 144 14.98 18.83 -10.41
N VAL A 145 15.96 19.71 -10.62
CA VAL A 145 17.37 19.39 -10.36
C VAL A 145 17.58 19.04 -8.88
N LEU A 146 17.09 19.87 -7.96
CA LEU A 146 17.19 19.61 -6.52
C LEU A 146 16.49 18.30 -6.12
N LEU A 147 15.25 18.09 -6.56
CA LEU A 147 14.49 16.89 -6.25
C LEU A 147 15.10 15.62 -6.86
N ASN A 148 15.72 15.71 -8.04
CA ASN A 148 16.44 14.60 -8.67
C ASN A 148 17.65 14.20 -7.82
N ILE A 149 18.47 15.15 -7.37
CA ILE A 149 19.61 14.87 -6.49
C ILE A 149 19.11 14.19 -5.21
N MET A 150 18.11 14.78 -4.55
CA MET A 150 17.57 14.23 -3.30
C MET A 150 16.95 12.84 -3.48
N CYS A 151 16.26 12.58 -4.62
CA CYS A 151 15.73 11.26 -4.94
C CYS A 151 16.84 10.22 -5.11
N LEU A 152 17.91 10.57 -5.84
CA LEU A 152 19.08 9.70 -6.02
C LEU A 152 19.77 9.42 -4.69
N MET A 153 19.93 10.44 -3.83
CA MET A 153 20.50 10.28 -2.50
C MET A 153 19.69 9.29 -1.65
N VAL A 154 18.37 9.49 -1.52
CA VAL A 154 17.49 8.59 -0.76
C VAL A 154 17.45 7.18 -1.35
N GLU A 155 17.53 7.04 -2.67
CA GLU A 155 17.53 5.73 -3.32
C GLU A 155 18.82 4.96 -3.08
N ALA A 156 19.97 5.57 -3.37
CA ALA A 156 21.28 4.94 -3.23
C ALA A 156 21.58 4.61 -1.76
N MET A 157 21.20 5.47 -0.82
CA MET A 157 21.38 5.18 0.60
C MET A 157 20.50 4.05 1.11
N ARG A 158 19.29 3.86 0.57
CA ARG A 158 18.40 2.77 0.99
C ARG A 158 18.85 1.41 0.45
N LEU A 159 19.58 1.37 -0.67
CA LEU A 159 20.06 0.11 -1.23
C LEU A 159 21.18 -0.44 -0.34
N GLU A 160 20.92 -1.60 0.26
CA GLU A 160 21.93 -2.35 1.02
C GLU A 160 22.59 -3.37 0.10
N VAL A 161 23.91 -3.35 0.06
CA VAL A 161 24.73 -4.35 -0.64
C VAL A 161 25.52 -5.14 0.40
N GLU A 162 25.62 -6.47 0.26
CA GLU A 162 26.26 -7.33 1.26
C GLU A 162 27.71 -6.90 1.57
N ASP A 163 28.41 -6.39 0.55
CA ASP A 163 29.80 -5.91 0.61
C ASP A 163 29.95 -4.41 0.95
N ASP A 164 28.91 -3.76 1.48
CA ASP A 164 28.99 -2.34 1.87
C ASP A 164 30.07 -2.10 2.94
N ARG A 165 30.88 -1.04 2.72
CA ARG A 165 31.89 -0.56 3.66
C ARG A 165 31.28 -0.20 5.02
N PRO A 166 32.02 -0.36 6.14
CA PRO A 166 31.49 -0.03 7.46
C PRO A 166 31.12 1.45 7.58
N GLU A 167 31.87 2.37 6.95
CA GLU A 167 31.54 3.80 6.95
C GLU A 167 30.18 4.06 6.30
N TRP A 168 29.87 3.37 5.20
CA TRP A 168 28.60 3.51 4.49
C TRP A 168 27.42 3.02 5.32
N LYS A 169 27.59 1.97 6.13
CA LYS A 169 26.54 1.50 7.05
C LYS A 169 26.24 2.54 8.13
N VAL A 170 27.27 3.20 8.67
CA VAL A 170 27.11 4.28 9.66
C VAL A 170 26.45 5.51 9.02
N ALA A 171 26.93 5.94 7.85
CA ALA A 171 26.37 7.06 7.11
C ALA A 171 24.90 6.84 6.76
N ARG A 172 24.53 5.62 6.33
CA ARG A 172 23.15 5.24 6.03
C ARG A 172 22.24 5.38 7.25
N GLU A 173 22.65 4.88 8.41
CA GLU A 173 21.84 4.97 9.64
C GLU A 173 21.76 6.41 10.16
N GLY A 174 22.85 7.18 10.02
CA GLY A 174 22.85 8.63 10.26
C GLY A 174 21.82 9.34 9.39
N PHE A 175 21.85 9.11 8.09
CA PHE A 175 20.90 9.72 7.15
C PHE A 175 19.45 9.27 7.39
N ARG A 176 19.24 7.99 7.72
CA ARG A 176 17.92 7.47 8.09
C ARG A 176 17.35 8.20 9.31
N THR A 177 18.19 8.41 10.32
CA THR A 177 17.83 9.13 11.55
C THR A 177 17.54 10.60 11.26
N GLU A 178 18.38 11.24 10.45
CA GLU A 178 18.21 12.63 10.03
C GLU A 178 16.87 12.87 9.30
N LEU A 179 16.50 11.97 8.37
CA LEU A 179 15.21 12.06 7.67
C LEU A 179 13.99 11.83 8.58
N GLY A 180 14.14 11.00 9.61
CA GLY A 180 13.08 10.64 10.55
C GLY A 180 12.95 11.60 11.74
N SER A 181 13.94 12.46 11.97
CA SER A 181 14.00 13.39 13.09
C SER A 181 13.64 14.82 12.68
N SER A 182 13.32 15.65 13.67
CA SER A 182 12.88 17.05 13.52
C SER A 182 14.02 18.03 13.24
N VAL A 183 14.98 17.66 12.38
CA VAL A 183 16.19 18.45 12.11
C VAL A 183 15.87 19.74 11.36
N TYR A 184 14.89 19.72 10.45
CA TYR A 184 14.57 20.82 9.56
C TYR A 184 13.29 21.55 10.02
N ASN A 185 13.42 22.75 10.57
CA ASN A 185 12.30 23.56 11.09
C ASN A 185 11.47 22.87 12.19
N GLY A 186 12.05 21.93 12.93
CA GLY A 186 11.35 21.22 14.01
C GLY A 186 10.43 20.09 13.54
N GLU A 187 10.43 19.74 12.25
CA GLU A 187 9.58 18.68 11.69
C GLU A 187 10.41 17.68 10.86
N PRO A 188 9.97 16.41 10.75
CA PRO A 188 10.59 15.45 9.84
C PRO A 188 10.54 15.92 8.38
N PHE A 189 11.55 15.58 7.58
CA PHE A 189 11.65 15.99 6.16
C PHE A 189 10.40 15.61 5.33
N ALA A 190 9.75 14.50 5.67
CA ALA A 190 8.50 14.09 5.04
C ALA A 190 7.37 15.13 5.18
N ILE A 191 7.32 15.91 6.27
CA ILE A 191 6.31 16.96 6.49
C ILE A 191 6.50 18.12 5.51
N LEU A 192 7.75 18.52 5.24
CA LEU A 192 8.07 19.50 4.19
C LEU A 192 7.51 19.01 2.84
N LEU A 193 7.74 17.76 2.46
CA LEU A 193 7.22 17.23 1.20
C LEU A 193 5.68 17.14 1.18
N PHE A 194 5.04 16.80 2.30
CA PHE A 194 3.58 16.86 2.42
C PHE A 194 3.05 18.29 2.24
N SER A 195 3.76 19.30 2.76
CA SER A 195 3.38 20.71 2.58
C SER A 195 3.48 21.14 1.12
N VAL A 196 4.52 20.71 0.39
CA VAL A 196 4.68 20.91 -1.05
C VAL A 196 3.52 20.28 -1.84
N VAL A 197 3.17 19.03 -1.52
CA VAL A 197 2.02 18.32 -2.13
C VAL A 197 0.71 19.09 -1.88
N ASN A 198 0.53 19.63 -0.67
CA ASN A 198 -0.65 20.41 -0.34
C ASN A 198 -0.71 21.75 -1.12
N LYS A 199 0.42 22.47 -1.22
CA LYS A 199 0.55 23.74 -1.96
C LYS A 199 0.31 23.57 -3.46
N PHE A 200 0.70 22.44 -4.03
CA PHE A 200 0.35 22.08 -5.41
C PHE A 200 -1.16 21.83 -5.55
N CYS A 201 -1.75 21.02 -4.66
CA CYS A 201 -3.16 20.65 -4.70
C CYS A 201 -4.15 21.77 -4.37
N SER A 202 -3.71 22.85 -3.71
CA SER A 202 -4.48 24.07 -3.52
C SER A 202 -4.47 24.99 -4.75
N GLY A 203 -3.63 24.68 -5.75
CA GLY A 203 -3.43 25.52 -6.93
C GLY A 203 -2.49 26.71 -6.69
N CYS A 204 -1.88 26.82 -5.51
CA CYS A 204 -0.96 27.92 -5.19
C CYS A 204 0.37 27.83 -5.95
N ALA A 205 0.81 26.61 -6.27
CA ALA A 205 2.05 26.35 -7.00
C ALA A 205 1.86 25.26 -8.07
N PRO A 206 1.20 25.58 -9.20
CA PRO A 206 0.85 24.58 -10.22
C PRO A 206 2.03 24.06 -11.05
N HIS A 207 3.21 24.70 -10.94
CA HIS A 207 4.44 24.31 -11.64
C HIS A 207 5.26 23.25 -10.91
N PHE A 208 4.93 22.91 -9.65
CA PHE A 208 5.71 21.93 -8.90
C PHE A 208 5.73 20.56 -9.60
N PRO A 209 6.90 19.91 -9.72
CA PRO A 209 7.04 18.63 -10.40
C PRO A 209 6.51 17.49 -9.52
N ILE A 210 5.17 17.35 -9.48
CA ILE A 210 4.47 16.55 -8.47
C ILE A 210 4.88 15.07 -8.46
N LYS A 211 5.24 14.48 -9.60
CA LYS A 211 5.76 13.10 -9.65
C LYS A 211 7.03 12.96 -8.82
N LYS A 212 8.00 13.87 -8.99
CA LYS A 212 9.28 13.83 -8.28
C LYS A 212 9.10 14.05 -6.78
N VAL A 213 8.25 15.01 -6.39
CA VAL A 213 7.88 15.24 -4.99
C VAL A 213 7.27 13.99 -4.36
N LEU A 214 6.34 13.31 -5.05
CA LEU A 214 5.69 12.11 -4.54
C LEU A 214 6.65 10.91 -4.47
N LEU A 215 7.54 10.75 -5.44
CA LEU A 215 8.57 9.71 -5.42
C LEU A 215 9.50 9.91 -4.21
N LEU A 216 10.00 11.14 -4.02
CA LEU A 216 10.85 11.49 -2.88
C LEU A 216 10.11 11.25 -1.55
N LEU A 217 8.85 11.69 -1.45
CA LEU A 217 8.04 11.55 -0.24
C LEU A 217 7.81 10.07 0.11
N TRP A 218 7.38 9.27 -0.85
CA TRP A 218 7.17 7.84 -0.62
C TRP A 218 8.48 7.13 -0.24
N LYS A 219 9.60 7.45 -0.90
CA LYS A 219 10.90 6.84 -0.61
C LYS A 219 11.45 7.29 0.74
N THR A 220 11.27 8.55 1.11
CA THR A 220 11.63 9.09 2.43
C THR A 220 10.88 8.36 3.54
N VAL A 221 9.56 8.21 3.40
CA VAL A 221 8.74 7.48 4.39
C VAL A 221 9.10 5.99 4.41
N LEU A 222 9.38 5.38 3.25
CA LEU A 222 9.81 3.99 3.16
C LEU A 222 11.16 3.76 3.87
N PHE A 223 12.14 4.64 3.66
CA PHE A 223 13.47 4.50 4.22
C PHE A 223 13.48 4.81 5.73
N SER A 224 12.89 5.92 6.15
CA SER A 224 12.83 6.34 7.56
C SER A 224 12.01 5.39 8.44
N LEU A 225 10.84 4.92 7.97
CA LEU A 225 9.98 4.04 8.78
C LEU A 225 10.18 2.54 8.51
N GLY A 226 10.73 2.19 7.35
CA GLY A 226 10.90 0.81 6.89
C GLY A 226 9.80 0.31 5.95
N GLY A 227 10.14 -0.71 5.16
CA GLY A 227 9.25 -1.42 4.24
C GLY A 227 8.33 -2.44 4.91
N PHE A 228 7.81 -3.38 4.12
CA PHE A 228 6.85 -4.35 4.63
C PHE A 228 7.51 -5.48 5.43
N GLU A 229 8.74 -5.85 5.08
CA GLU A 229 9.53 -6.86 5.79
C GLU A 229 10.02 -6.31 7.14
N GLU A 230 10.52 -5.07 7.18
CA GLU A 230 10.94 -4.37 8.40
C GLU A 230 9.75 -4.11 9.33
N LEU A 231 8.61 -3.67 8.80
CA LEU A 231 7.38 -3.51 9.59
C LEU A 231 6.97 -4.84 10.25
N GLN A 232 7.17 -5.97 9.57
CA GLN A 232 6.87 -7.28 10.12
C GLN A 232 7.85 -7.64 11.24
N ALA A 233 9.15 -7.38 11.04
CA ALA A 233 10.16 -7.56 12.09
C ALA A 233 9.85 -6.70 13.32
N LEU A 234 9.50 -5.42 13.14
CA LEU A 234 9.07 -4.52 14.22
C LEU A 234 7.84 -5.06 14.96
N ASN A 235 6.86 -5.59 14.25
CA ASN A 235 5.68 -6.20 14.87
C ASN A 235 6.02 -7.49 15.64
N VAL A 236 6.98 -8.30 15.18
CA VAL A 236 7.46 -9.47 15.95
C VAL A 236 8.19 -9.00 17.21
N ARG A 237 9.08 -8.01 17.10
CA ARG A 237 9.83 -7.44 18.22
C ARG A 237 8.92 -6.85 19.30
N LYS A 238 7.99 -5.96 18.93
CA LYS A 238 7.02 -5.39 19.88
C LYS A 238 6.20 -6.46 20.59
N ARG A 239 5.86 -7.56 19.90
CA ARG A 239 5.16 -8.68 20.52
C ARG A 239 6.02 -9.39 21.56
N GLN A 240 7.31 -9.58 21.29
CA GLN A 240 8.25 -10.18 22.25
C GLN A 240 8.42 -9.30 23.49
N GLU A 241 8.59 -7.99 23.30
CA GLU A 241 8.68 -6.99 24.39
C GLU A 241 7.46 -7.03 25.31
N LEU A 242 6.27 -7.28 24.75
CA LEU A 242 5.01 -7.40 25.48
C LEU A 242 4.68 -8.82 25.97
N GLY A 243 5.61 -9.78 25.85
CA GLY A 243 5.41 -11.17 26.26
C GLY A 243 4.34 -11.92 25.46
N LEU A 244 4.02 -11.47 24.25
CA LEU A 244 2.99 -12.07 23.40
C LEU A 244 3.53 -13.24 22.56
N PRO A 245 2.71 -14.26 22.25
CA PRO A 245 3.13 -15.39 21.43
C PRO A 245 3.68 -14.99 20.05
N VAL A 246 4.67 -15.75 19.56
CA VAL A 246 5.26 -15.55 18.23
C VAL A 246 4.20 -15.70 17.14
N LEU A 247 4.31 -14.90 16.09
CA LEU A 247 3.45 -15.04 14.92
C LEU A 247 3.92 -16.26 14.11
N HIS A 248 3.13 -17.32 14.12
CA HIS A 248 3.41 -18.52 13.31
C HIS A 248 3.27 -18.31 11.79
N GLU A 249 2.74 -17.17 11.33
CA GLU A 249 2.40 -16.95 9.93
C GLU A 249 2.78 -15.58 9.41
N ASP A 250 3.56 -15.59 8.34
CA ASP A 250 3.81 -14.42 7.52
C ASP A 250 2.79 -14.36 6.36
N SER A 251 1.98 -13.29 6.34
CA SER A 251 1.00 -13.10 5.28
C SER A 251 1.62 -12.83 3.90
N ILE A 252 2.81 -12.25 3.83
CA ILE A 252 3.58 -12.02 2.62
C ILE A 252 4.07 -13.36 2.07
N GLN A 253 4.73 -14.18 2.89
CA GLN A 253 5.22 -15.51 2.47
C GLN A 253 4.08 -16.44 2.05
N VAL A 254 2.99 -16.51 2.84
CA VAL A 254 1.81 -17.31 2.47
C VAL A 254 1.22 -16.84 1.15
N THR A 255 1.18 -15.53 0.88
CA THR A 255 0.63 -15.05 -0.38
C THR A 255 1.56 -15.32 -1.57
N ARG A 256 2.88 -15.40 -1.36
CA ARG A 256 3.85 -15.78 -2.42
C ARG A 256 3.64 -17.23 -2.89
N SER A 257 3.23 -18.14 -2.01
CA SER A 257 2.98 -19.55 -2.36
C SER A 257 1.57 -19.85 -2.89
N LEU A 258 0.62 -18.90 -2.78
CA LEU A 258 -0.74 -19.06 -3.27
C LEU A 258 -0.80 -19.09 -4.81
N ARG A 259 -1.46 -20.11 -5.37
CA ARG A 259 -1.82 -20.13 -6.81
C ARG A 259 -3.01 -19.23 -7.11
N ALA A 260 -3.04 -18.59 -8.27
CA ALA A 260 -4.22 -17.88 -8.76
C ALA A 260 -5.39 -18.84 -9.01
N ALA A 261 -6.62 -18.40 -8.79
CA ALA A 261 -7.83 -19.17 -9.08
C ALA A 261 -8.17 -18.95 -10.54
N SER A 262 -8.56 -20.02 -11.23
CA SER A 262 -9.18 -19.91 -12.54
C SER A 262 -10.48 -19.09 -12.38
N PRO A 263 -10.66 -17.99 -13.12
CA PRO A 263 -11.87 -17.18 -12.97
C PRO A 263 -13.11 -17.99 -13.36
N PRO A 264 -14.28 -17.70 -12.76
CA PRO A 264 -15.53 -18.26 -13.25
C PRO A 264 -15.77 -17.77 -14.69
N ALA A 265 -15.85 -18.70 -15.65
CA ALA A 265 -16.21 -18.39 -17.04
C ALA A 265 -17.50 -17.55 -17.09
N SER A 266 -17.47 -16.44 -17.84
CA SER A 266 -18.66 -15.62 -18.07
C SER A 266 -19.55 -16.23 -19.15
N ALA A 267 -20.82 -15.82 -19.19
CA ALA A 267 -21.75 -16.26 -20.23
C ALA A 267 -21.23 -15.94 -21.66
N LEU A 268 -20.50 -14.83 -21.82
CA LEU A 268 -19.80 -14.47 -23.05
C LEU A 268 -18.66 -15.44 -23.38
N ASP A 269 -17.85 -15.86 -22.40
CA ASP A 269 -16.77 -16.83 -22.62
C ASP A 269 -17.32 -18.23 -23.01
N LEU A 270 -18.49 -18.60 -22.50
CA LEU A 270 -19.19 -19.83 -22.86
C LEU A 270 -19.75 -19.77 -24.29
N LEU A 271 -20.30 -18.63 -24.69
CA LEU A 271 -20.78 -18.37 -26.07
C LEU A 271 -19.62 -18.36 -27.07
N GLU A 272 -18.48 -17.74 -26.72
CA GLU A 272 -17.27 -17.74 -27.55
C GLU A 272 -16.65 -19.14 -27.69
N GLN A 273 -16.65 -19.95 -26.62
CA GLN A 273 -16.23 -21.35 -26.69
C GLN A 273 -17.14 -22.20 -27.58
N GLN A 274 -18.46 -21.94 -27.57
CA GLN A 274 -19.41 -22.59 -28.48
C GLN A 274 -19.17 -22.18 -29.93
N GLN A 275 -18.88 -20.90 -30.20
CA GLN A 275 -18.55 -20.43 -31.55
C GLN A 275 -17.20 -20.96 -32.06
N ARG A 276 -16.19 -21.13 -31.18
CA ARG A 276 -14.91 -21.75 -31.55
C ARG A 276 -15.03 -23.24 -31.82
N ARG A 277 -15.93 -23.96 -31.12
CA ARG A 277 -16.26 -25.37 -31.44
C ARG A 277 -17.02 -25.51 -32.76
N GLY A 278 -17.81 -24.52 -33.17
CA GLY A 278 -18.52 -24.50 -34.45
C GLY A 278 -17.66 -24.25 -35.70
N ARG A 279 -16.37 -23.87 -35.54
CA ARG A 279 -15.47 -23.55 -36.66
C ARG A 279 -14.45 -24.65 -37.02
N ARG A 280 -14.36 -25.76 -36.26
CA ARG A 280 -13.59 -26.93 -36.70
C ARG A 280 -14.51 -27.83 -37.53
N GLY A 281 -14.22 -27.89 -38.83
CA GLY A 281 -15.09 -28.41 -39.87
C GLY A 281 -15.58 -29.84 -39.69
N ARG A 282 -16.83 -30.03 -40.12
CA ARG A 282 -17.41 -31.27 -40.66
C ARG A 282 -16.37 -32.07 -41.47
N LYS A 283 -16.17 -33.34 -41.12
CA LYS A 283 -16.18 -34.43 -42.11
C LYS A 283 -17.39 -35.31 -41.82
N VAL A 284 -18.23 -35.39 -42.83
CA VAL A 284 -19.46 -36.18 -42.91
C VAL A 284 -19.10 -37.52 -43.56
N LEU A 285 -19.60 -38.63 -43.02
CA LEU A 285 -20.07 -39.73 -43.86
C LEU A 285 -21.27 -40.44 -43.20
N VAL A 286 -22.45 -39.90 -43.53
CA VAL A 286 -23.71 -40.56 -43.94
C VAL A 286 -23.52 -42.08 -44.20
N LYS A 287 -24.37 -43.01 -43.72
CA LYS A 287 -25.75 -43.17 -44.21
C LYS A 287 -26.58 -44.22 -43.42
N GLN A 288 -27.85 -43.85 -43.17
CA GLN A 288 -29.11 -44.64 -43.22
C GLN A 288 -29.28 -45.84 -42.24
N ASP A 289 -30.46 -46.10 -41.64
CA ASP A 289 -31.80 -45.59 -41.92
C ASP A 289 -32.82 -45.94 -40.81
N SER A 290 -33.96 -45.25 -40.89
CA SER A 290 -35.34 -45.67 -40.50
C SER A 290 -35.95 -45.18 -39.17
N LEU A 291 -36.70 -44.08 -39.35
CA LEU A 291 -38.16 -43.93 -39.17
C LEU A 291 -38.77 -43.63 -37.79
N ASP A 292 -39.39 -42.44 -37.79
CA ASP A 292 -40.32 -41.80 -36.86
C ASP A 292 -41.42 -42.69 -36.27
N THR A 293 -41.70 -42.54 -34.98
CA THR A 293 -43.09 -42.39 -34.49
C THR A 293 -43.15 -41.65 -33.15
N TYR A 294 -43.99 -40.60 -33.10
CA TYR A 294 -44.51 -39.95 -31.90
C TYR A 294 -45.08 -40.95 -30.89
N ASN A 295 -44.76 -40.84 -29.59
CA ASN A 295 -45.73 -40.48 -28.53
C ASN A 295 -45.16 -40.57 -27.10
N GLU A 296 -45.60 -39.60 -26.30
CA GLU A 296 -45.95 -39.59 -24.87
C GLU A 296 -45.53 -40.72 -23.88
N LYS A 297 -45.09 -40.23 -22.71
CA LYS A 297 -45.29 -40.72 -21.32
C LYS A 297 -44.24 -41.65 -20.67
N ASP A 298 -43.60 -41.05 -19.65
CA ASP A 298 -43.25 -41.52 -18.28
C ASP A 298 -44.23 -42.60 -17.73
N PRO A 299 -44.00 -43.35 -16.61
CA PRO A 299 -42.86 -43.49 -15.69
C PRO A 299 -42.61 -44.95 -15.20
N TYR A 300 -41.62 -45.16 -14.30
CA TYR A 300 -41.42 -46.34 -13.43
C TYR A 300 -41.09 -47.71 -14.07
N LYS A 301 -39.82 -48.13 -13.93
CA LYS A 301 -39.35 -49.32 -13.18
C LYS A 301 -37.85 -49.53 -13.50
N THR A 302 -36.91 -49.48 -12.55
CA THR A 302 -36.43 -50.61 -11.71
C THR A 302 -36.23 -51.89 -12.53
N ASP A 303 -35.10 -52.56 -12.57
CA ASP A 303 -34.08 -52.83 -11.56
C ASP A 303 -32.78 -53.33 -12.23
N GLU A 304 -31.68 -53.12 -11.50
CA GLU A 304 -30.56 -54.04 -11.23
C GLU A 304 -29.83 -54.76 -12.38
N ALA A 305 -28.51 -54.54 -12.49
CA ALA A 305 -27.44 -55.47 -12.08
C ALA A 305 -27.28 -56.62 -13.10
N GLN A 306 -26.15 -56.81 -13.74
CA GLN A 306 -24.85 -57.26 -13.22
C GLN A 306 -23.84 -57.13 -14.38
N ASP A 307 -22.57 -56.89 -14.08
CA ASP A 307 -21.45 -57.86 -14.13
C ASP A 307 -21.36 -58.57 -15.51
N ASP A 308 -20.25 -58.64 -16.21
CA ASP A 308 -18.84 -58.78 -15.81
C ASP A 308 -18.00 -57.97 -16.84
N GLU A 309 -16.89 -57.31 -16.49
CA GLU A 309 -15.56 -57.93 -16.33
C GLU A 309 -15.34 -59.02 -17.41
N GLU A 310 -14.30 -58.99 -18.24
CA GLU A 310 -12.91 -59.01 -17.84
C GLU A 310 -12.09 -59.27 -19.13
N ASN A 311 -10.79 -58.96 -19.04
CA ASN A 311 -9.71 -59.51 -19.88
C ASN A 311 -9.63 -58.97 -21.32
N GLY A 312 -8.51 -58.44 -21.78
CA GLY A 312 -7.15 -58.49 -21.26
C GLY A 312 -6.20 -58.33 -22.45
N GLU A 313 -5.03 -57.75 -22.15
CA GLU A 313 -3.77 -57.96 -22.86
C GLU A 313 -3.59 -57.25 -24.23
N ASP A 314 -2.88 -56.12 -24.15
CA ASP A 314 -1.59 -55.83 -24.81
C ASP A 314 -1.04 -56.91 -25.78
N PRO A 315 -0.30 -56.54 -26.86
CA PRO A 315 0.86 -55.66 -26.72
C PRO A 315 1.21 -54.76 -27.94
N ASP A 316 2.19 -53.87 -27.70
CA ASP A 316 3.25 -53.36 -28.61
C ASP A 316 2.85 -52.94 -30.03
N SER A 317 3.26 -51.82 -30.61
CA SER A 317 4.44 -50.96 -30.46
C SER A 317 4.34 -49.95 -31.63
N GLY A 318 4.92 -48.76 -31.53
CA GLY A 318 5.14 -47.92 -32.72
C GLY A 318 4.98 -46.42 -32.51
N ILE A 319 6.03 -45.83 -31.96
CA ILE A 319 6.35 -44.41 -31.80
C ILE A 319 6.40 -43.67 -33.15
N GLU A 320 5.69 -42.54 -33.27
CA GLU A 320 6.08 -41.28 -33.94
C GLU A 320 5.16 -40.19 -33.33
N GLY A 321 5.56 -39.04 -32.77
CA GLY A 321 6.81 -38.29 -32.85
C GLY A 321 6.55 -36.86 -33.36
N GLU A 322 5.69 -36.05 -32.70
CA GLU A 322 5.59 -34.60 -32.98
C GLU A 322 5.98 -33.75 -31.75
N MET A 323 6.85 -32.78 -32.01
CA MET A 323 7.72 -32.05 -31.09
C MET A 323 7.08 -30.71 -30.69
N GLU A 324 6.85 -30.47 -29.39
CA GLU A 324 6.45 -29.15 -28.86
C GLU A 324 7.68 -28.22 -28.68
N PRO A 325 7.53 -26.88 -28.78
CA PRO A 325 8.65 -25.95 -28.66
C PRO A 325 9.14 -25.86 -27.21
N LEU A 326 10.46 -25.96 -27.03
CA LEU A 326 11.16 -25.89 -25.75
C LEU A 326 11.09 -24.47 -25.15
N ASP A 327 10.60 -24.36 -23.92
CA ASP A 327 10.80 -23.21 -23.04
C ASP A 327 12.30 -22.98 -22.75
N PRO A 328 12.78 -21.73 -22.59
CA PRO A 328 14.16 -21.47 -22.20
C PRO A 328 14.45 -21.97 -20.76
N PRO A 329 15.71 -22.35 -20.45
CA PRO A 329 16.04 -23.01 -19.19
C PRO A 329 15.85 -22.06 -17.99
N PRO A 330 15.35 -22.56 -16.85
CA PRO A 330 15.23 -21.77 -15.65
C PRO A 330 16.61 -21.48 -15.06
N HIS A 331 16.90 -20.20 -14.77
CA HIS A 331 18.01 -19.81 -13.91
C HIS A 331 18.00 -20.62 -12.60
N PRO A 332 19.17 -20.98 -12.04
CA PRO A 332 19.25 -21.82 -10.85
C PRO A 332 18.58 -21.13 -9.66
N ARG A 333 17.35 -21.54 -9.35
CA ARG A 333 16.66 -21.17 -8.13
C ARG A 333 17.21 -22.03 -7.00
N LEU A 334 17.68 -21.38 -5.93
CA LEU A 334 17.92 -22.03 -4.65
C LEU A 334 16.70 -22.90 -4.26
N PRO A 335 16.90 -24.09 -3.67
CA PRO A 335 15.78 -24.97 -3.35
C PRO A 335 14.84 -24.27 -2.38
N PRO A 336 13.54 -24.13 -2.69
CA PRO A 336 12.60 -23.62 -1.71
C PRO A 336 12.51 -24.62 -0.57
N GLU A 337 12.76 -24.18 0.67
CA GLU A 337 12.37 -24.91 1.88
C GLU A 337 10.93 -25.40 1.68
N ARG A 338 10.78 -26.73 1.59
CA ARG A 338 9.47 -27.36 1.41
C ARG A 338 8.70 -27.22 2.72
N VAL A 339 7.98 -26.11 2.86
CA VAL A 339 6.94 -25.98 3.89
C VAL A 339 5.82 -26.96 3.52
N PHE A 340 5.73 -28.08 4.23
CA PHE A 340 4.62 -29.02 4.11
C PHE A 340 3.33 -28.32 4.55
N PHE A 341 2.44 -28.03 3.60
CA PHE A 341 1.10 -27.56 3.93
C PHE A 341 0.21 -28.77 4.29
N PRO A 342 -0.43 -28.80 5.48
CA PRO A 342 -1.44 -29.81 5.77
C PRO A 342 -2.64 -29.70 4.80
N ARG A 343 -3.45 -30.76 4.68
CA ARG A 343 -4.75 -30.72 3.98
C ARG A 343 -5.68 -29.70 4.66
N GLY A 344 -5.60 -28.44 4.28
CA GLY A 344 -6.34 -27.34 4.92
C GLY A 344 -6.05 -25.97 4.27
N LEU A 345 -6.71 -24.92 4.78
CA LEU A 345 -6.39 -23.55 4.36
C LEU A 345 -4.93 -23.22 4.71
N PRO A 346 -4.24 -22.38 3.92
CA PRO A 346 -2.91 -21.90 4.26
C PRO A 346 -2.94 -20.85 5.39
N TRP A 347 -4.05 -20.77 6.13
CA TRP A 347 -4.27 -19.84 7.22
C TRP A 347 -4.78 -20.62 8.43
N ALA A 348 -4.09 -20.49 9.55
CA ALA A 348 -4.54 -20.86 10.87
C ALA A 348 -5.85 -20.11 11.19
N PRO A 349 -6.67 -20.56 12.12
CA PRO A 349 -7.79 -19.76 12.62
C PRO A 349 -7.31 -18.47 13.32
N LYS A 350 -8.19 -17.48 13.51
CA LYS A 350 -7.92 -16.26 14.30
C LYS A 350 -9.15 -15.94 15.13
N VAL A 351 -8.97 -15.79 16.45
CA VAL A 351 -10.04 -15.53 17.41
C VAL A 351 -9.72 -14.26 18.21
N ARG A 352 -10.69 -13.34 18.32
CA ARG A 352 -10.60 -12.15 19.18
C ARG A 352 -11.22 -12.45 20.54
N GLU A 353 -10.88 -11.63 21.51
CA GLU A 353 -11.53 -11.62 22.83
C GLU A 353 -13.05 -11.47 22.71
N LYS A 354 -13.52 -10.47 21.95
CA LYS A 354 -14.95 -10.33 21.65
C LYS A 354 -15.60 -11.57 21.02
N ASP A 355 -14.86 -12.32 20.18
CA ASP A 355 -15.42 -13.53 19.58
C ASP A 355 -15.64 -14.63 20.64
N ILE A 356 -14.82 -14.64 21.70
CA ILE A 356 -14.93 -15.52 22.87
C ILE A 356 -16.06 -15.04 23.79
N GLU A 357 -16.16 -13.73 24.03
CA GLU A 357 -17.25 -13.10 24.78
C GLU A 357 -18.60 -13.44 24.16
N ASP A 358 -18.79 -13.16 22.86
CA ASP A 358 -20.02 -13.44 22.13
C ASP A 358 -20.38 -14.95 22.22
N PHE A 359 -19.38 -15.83 22.08
CA PHE A 359 -19.58 -17.28 22.18
C PHE A 359 -20.02 -17.71 23.58
N LEU A 360 -19.42 -17.13 24.62
CA LEU A 360 -19.76 -17.40 26.02
C LEU A 360 -21.12 -16.82 26.39
N GLU A 361 -21.45 -15.61 25.94
CA GLU A 361 -22.76 -15.00 26.17
C GLU A 361 -23.88 -15.85 25.57
N VAL A 362 -23.74 -16.27 24.30
CA VAL A 362 -24.71 -17.17 23.65
C VAL A 362 -24.81 -18.50 24.41
N SER A 363 -23.69 -19.05 24.84
CA SER A 363 -23.65 -20.32 25.58
C SER A 363 -24.31 -20.20 26.96
N ARG A 364 -23.98 -19.16 27.74
CA ARG A 364 -24.55 -18.91 29.07
C ARG A 364 -26.04 -18.59 28.98
N CYS A 365 -26.44 -17.77 28.01
CA CYS A 365 -27.86 -17.51 27.76
C CYS A 365 -28.61 -18.81 27.45
N LYS A 366 -28.05 -19.69 26.61
CA LYS A 366 -28.68 -20.96 26.25
C LYS A 366 -28.78 -21.97 27.40
N PHE A 367 -27.74 -22.11 28.22
CA PHE A 367 -27.65 -23.18 29.23
C PHE A 367 -28.00 -22.72 30.65
N ILE A 368 -27.78 -21.45 30.96
CA ILE A 368 -27.90 -20.87 32.31
C ILE A 368 -29.01 -19.80 32.36
N GLY A 369 -29.37 -19.20 31.22
CA GLY A 369 -30.39 -18.15 31.14
C GLY A 369 -29.92 -16.78 31.64
N PHE A 370 -28.63 -16.62 31.90
CA PHE A 370 -28.03 -15.38 32.42
C PHE A 370 -26.73 -15.05 31.66
N THR A 371 -26.39 -13.76 31.53
CA THR A 371 -25.16 -13.30 30.88
C THR A 371 -24.30 -12.52 31.86
N LEU A 372 -23.00 -12.84 31.87
CA LEU A 372 -21.97 -12.10 32.59
C LEU A 372 -21.21 -11.28 31.54
N GLY A 373 -21.40 -9.96 31.52
CA GLY A 373 -20.71 -9.08 30.58
C GLY A 373 -19.21 -9.00 30.89
N ASN A 374 -18.38 -9.00 29.85
CA ASN A 374 -16.91 -8.90 29.92
C ASN A 374 -16.18 -10.02 30.67
N ASP A 375 -16.85 -11.10 31.07
CA ASP A 375 -16.23 -12.24 31.73
C ASP A 375 -15.94 -13.37 30.73
N THR A 376 -14.65 -13.68 30.53
CA THR A 376 -14.23 -14.80 29.65
C THR A 376 -13.74 -16.03 30.41
N ASP A 377 -13.69 -15.97 31.75
CA ASP A 377 -13.07 -16.98 32.59
C ASP A 377 -14.08 -17.88 33.30
N THR A 378 -15.25 -17.37 33.67
CA THR A 378 -16.25 -18.17 34.40
C THR A 378 -16.97 -19.15 33.49
N LEU A 379 -16.66 -20.44 33.62
CA LEU A 379 -17.29 -21.53 32.84
C LEU A 379 -18.29 -22.36 33.66
N VAL A 380 -18.53 -21.97 34.91
CA VAL A 380 -19.43 -22.71 35.82
C VAL A 380 -20.83 -22.83 35.22
N GLY A 381 -21.38 -24.04 35.24
CA GLY A 381 -22.72 -24.34 34.69
C GLY A 381 -22.75 -24.62 33.18
N LEU A 382 -21.62 -24.52 32.47
CA LEU A 382 -21.54 -24.85 31.05
C LEU A 382 -21.12 -26.33 30.81
N PRO A 383 -21.58 -26.99 29.73
CA PRO A 383 -21.14 -28.34 29.39
C PRO A 383 -19.63 -28.45 29.10
N ARG A 384 -19.02 -29.61 29.41
CA ARG A 384 -17.59 -29.90 29.17
C ARG A 384 -17.09 -29.57 27.75
N PRO A 385 -17.84 -29.86 26.66
CA PRO A 385 -17.40 -29.48 25.31
C PRO A 385 -17.20 -27.97 25.12
N ILE A 386 -17.95 -27.13 25.85
CA ILE A 386 -17.76 -25.67 25.82
C ILE A 386 -16.47 -25.29 26.53
N HIS A 387 -16.10 -25.99 27.61
CA HIS A 387 -14.85 -25.75 28.31
C HIS A 387 -13.64 -26.06 27.41
N GLU A 388 -13.69 -27.17 26.70
CA GLU A 388 -12.66 -27.55 25.73
C GLU A 388 -12.59 -26.55 24.56
N SER A 389 -13.75 -26.09 24.09
CA SER A 389 -13.84 -25.06 23.06
C SER A 389 -13.19 -23.75 23.53
N VAL A 390 -13.55 -23.24 24.71
CA VAL A 390 -12.98 -22.01 25.27
C VAL A 390 -11.47 -22.16 25.51
N LYS A 391 -11.02 -23.30 26.04
CA LYS A 391 -9.59 -23.59 26.22
C LYS A 391 -8.83 -23.50 24.89
N THR A 392 -9.40 -24.08 23.83
CA THR A 392 -8.82 -24.03 22.48
C THR A 392 -8.85 -22.61 21.90
N LEU A 393 -9.96 -21.87 22.08
CA LEU A 393 -10.08 -20.48 21.61
C LEU A 393 -9.09 -19.54 22.32
N LYS A 394 -8.86 -19.75 23.62
CA LYS A 394 -7.86 -19.00 24.40
C LYS A 394 -6.43 -19.26 23.94
N GLN A 395 -6.09 -20.48 23.50
CA GLN A 395 -4.79 -20.79 22.92
C GLN A 395 -4.52 -20.06 21.59
N VAL A 396 -5.57 -19.75 20.82
CA VAL A 396 -5.49 -19.02 19.54
C VAL A 396 -5.81 -17.52 19.71
N ARG A 397 -5.93 -17.04 20.97
CA ARG A 397 -6.29 -15.65 21.29
C ARG A 397 -5.19 -14.70 20.83
N LYS A 398 -5.59 -13.66 20.11
CA LYS A 398 -4.71 -12.52 19.82
C LYS A 398 -4.90 -11.47 20.91
N GLN A 399 -3.97 -11.39 21.85
CA GLN A 399 -3.90 -10.25 22.77
C GLN A 399 -3.42 -9.01 21.99
N THR A 400 -4.09 -7.89 22.20
CA THR A 400 -3.67 -6.57 21.71
C THR A 400 -3.24 -5.72 22.89
N PRO A 401 -2.00 -5.22 22.91
CA PRO A 401 -1.58 -4.28 23.95
C PRO A 401 -2.36 -2.97 23.78
N GLY A 402 -2.99 -2.52 24.85
CA GLY A 402 -3.46 -1.15 25.00
C GLY A 402 -2.54 -0.43 25.96
N ALA A 403 -1.29 -0.20 25.56
CA ALA A 403 -0.42 0.71 26.31
C ALA A 403 -0.75 2.14 25.85
N GLU A 404 -1.09 3.03 26.78
CA GLU A 404 -1.28 4.46 26.48
C GLU A 404 0.07 5.17 26.27
N ASP A 405 1.17 4.59 26.75
CA ASP A 405 2.53 5.08 26.52
C ASP A 405 3.04 4.66 25.12
N VAL A 406 2.98 5.61 24.19
CA VAL A 406 3.58 5.49 22.86
C VAL A 406 4.97 6.11 22.90
N GLU A 407 5.99 5.27 22.69
CA GLU A 407 7.39 5.69 22.56
C GLU A 407 7.59 6.69 21.42
N LEU A 408 8.52 7.64 21.61
CA LEU A 408 8.90 8.60 20.57
C LEU A 408 9.72 7.91 19.47
N THR A 409 9.03 7.26 18.55
CA THR A 409 9.61 6.64 17.35
C THR A 409 9.55 7.60 16.16
N PRO A 410 10.30 7.35 15.07
CA PRO A 410 10.13 8.12 13.82
C PRO A 410 8.70 8.09 13.28
N THR A 411 7.94 7.02 13.54
CA THR A 411 6.51 6.94 13.18
C THR A 411 5.67 7.90 14.03
N GLU A 412 5.99 8.02 15.32
CA GLU A 412 5.33 8.95 16.23
C GLU A 412 5.62 10.41 15.86
N ALA A 413 6.89 10.74 15.61
CA ALA A 413 7.29 12.08 15.16
C ALA A 413 6.59 12.47 13.86
N LEU A 414 6.49 11.55 12.90
CA LEU A 414 5.75 11.80 11.66
C LEU A 414 4.25 12.02 11.93
N TYR A 415 3.61 11.19 12.78
CA TYR A 415 2.19 11.37 13.09
C TYR A 415 1.93 12.73 13.74
N GLN A 416 2.77 13.13 14.69
CA GLN A 416 2.66 14.41 15.39
C GLN A 416 2.78 15.60 14.41
N GLY A 417 3.79 15.59 13.53
CA GLY A 417 3.94 16.62 12.50
C GLY A 417 2.77 16.64 11.50
N MET A 418 2.20 15.47 11.17
CA MET A 418 1.05 15.40 10.28
C MET A 418 -0.27 15.85 10.92
N LEU A 419 -0.41 15.77 12.26
CA LEU A 419 -1.70 15.79 12.96
C LEU A 419 -2.61 16.96 12.56
N HIS A 420 -2.08 18.19 12.55
CA HIS A 420 -2.84 19.41 12.28
C HIS A 420 -3.34 19.51 10.83
N ASN A 421 -2.51 19.07 9.88
CA ASN A 421 -2.77 19.16 8.44
C ASN A 421 -3.19 17.82 7.82
N LEU A 422 -3.43 16.79 8.64
CA LEU A 422 -3.72 15.43 8.19
C LEU A 422 -4.92 15.36 7.24
N PRO A 423 -6.06 16.04 7.49
CA PRO A 423 -7.19 16.03 6.56
C PRO A 423 -6.79 16.55 5.17
N GLN A 424 -6.03 17.65 5.12
CA GLN A 424 -5.57 18.30 3.90
C GLN A 424 -4.61 17.39 3.14
N TYR A 425 -3.66 16.75 3.83
CA TYR A 425 -2.75 15.77 3.21
C TYR A 425 -3.50 14.59 2.60
N MET A 426 -4.49 14.04 3.31
CA MET A 426 -5.30 12.93 2.80
C MET A 426 -6.12 13.35 1.56
N ILE A 427 -6.71 14.55 1.58
CA ILE A 427 -7.45 15.10 0.43
C ILE A 427 -6.50 15.34 -0.76
N ALA A 428 -5.32 15.91 -0.52
CA ALA A 428 -4.34 16.20 -1.57
C ALA A 428 -3.89 14.92 -2.28
N LEU A 429 -3.55 13.85 -1.54
CA LEU A 429 -3.20 12.56 -2.11
C LEU A 429 -4.34 11.97 -2.96
N LEU A 430 -5.59 12.08 -2.50
CA LEU A 430 -6.76 11.58 -3.24
C LEU A 430 -7.08 12.40 -4.49
N LYS A 431 -6.90 13.73 -4.46
CA LYS A 431 -7.03 14.60 -5.64
C LYS A 431 -6.04 14.21 -6.72
N ILE A 432 -4.78 13.99 -6.35
CA ILE A 432 -3.73 13.52 -7.27
C ILE A 432 -4.07 12.14 -7.82
N LEU A 433 -4.49 11.21 -6.96
CA LEU A 433 -4.89 9.86 -7.39
C LEU A 433 -6.06 9.90 -8.39
N LEU A 434 -7.01 10.82 -8.20
CA LEU A 434 -8.12 11.03 -9.12
C LEU A 434 -7.65 11.57 -10.48
N ALA A 435 -6.78 12.58 -10.49
CA ALA A 435 -6.22 13.16 -11.72
C ALA A 435 -5.37 12.14 -12.51
N ALA A 436 -4.68 11.23 -11.81
CA ALA A 436 -3.88 10.17 -12.40
C ALA A 436 -4.70 8.91 -12.75
N ALA A 437 -5.99 8.85 -12.40
CA ALA A 437 -6.82 7.69 -12.67
C ALA A 437 -6.99 7.51 -14.20
N PRO A 438 -6.98 6.28 -14.74
CA PRO A 438 -7.01 6.09 -16.20
C PRO A 438 -8.34 6.48 -16.83
N THR A 439 -9.42 6.57 -16.04
CA THR A 439 -10.71 7.10 -16.47
C THR A 439 -10.81 8.63 -16.48
N SER A 440 -9.77 9.35 -16.03
CA SER A 440 -9.83 10.81 -15.94
C SER A 440 -9.75 11.47 -17.33
N LYS A 441 -10.62 12.45 -17.58
CA LYS A 441 -10.63 13.24 -18.81
C LYS A 441 -9.96 14.59 -18.54
N ALA A 442 -9.10 15.05 -19.46
CA ALA A 442 -8.32 16.28 -19.32
C ALA A 442 -9.15 17.56 -19.07
N LYS A 443 -10.42 17.61 -19.50
CA LYS A 443 -11.33 18.75 -19.26
C LYS A 443 -11.97 18.78 -17.86
N THR A 444 -11.80 17.73 -17.06
CA THR A 444 -12.47 17.58 -15.75
C THR A 444 -11.51 17.58 -14.57
N ASP A 445 -10.21 17.71 -14.80
CA ASP A 445 -9.20 17.64 -13.75
C ASP A 445 -9.06 19.00 -13.05
N SER A 446 -9.23 19.01 -11.73
CA SER A 446 -9.08 20.22 -10.91
C SER A 446 -7.63 20.66 -10.72
N ILE A 447 -6.66 19.84 -11.14
CA ILE A 447 -5.22 20.05 -11.01
C ILE A 447 -4.49 19.49 -12.25
N ASN A 448 -3.42 20.13 -12.69
CA ASN A 448 -2.60 19.67 -13.82
C ASN A 448 -1.38 18.88 -13.33
N ILE A 449 -1.47 17.55 -13.34
CA ILE A 449 -0.36 16.66 -12.94
C ILE A 449 0.70 16.45 -14.03
N LEU A 450 0.55 17.05 -15.22
CA LEU A 450 1.41 16.78 -16.38
C LEU A 450 2.48 17.86 -16.63
N ALA A 451 2.53 18.90 -15.80
CA ALA A 451 3.52 19.98 -15.94
C ALA A 451 4.98 19.48 -16.00
N ASP A 452 5.28 18.36 -15.34
CA ASP A 452 6.61 17.73 -15.28
C ASP A 452 6.95 16.82 -16.49
N VAL A 453 6.09 16.77 -17.52
CA VAL A 453 6.31 15.95 -18.74
C VAL A 453 6.14 16.76 -20.02
N LEU A 454 5.31 17.80 -19.98
CA LEU A 454 5.02 18.60 -21.15
C LEU A 454 6.25 19.42 -21.57
N PRO A 455 6.70 19.29 -22.83
CA PRO A 455 7.80 20.09 -23.36
C PRO A 455 7.40 21.56 -23.49
N GLU A 456 8.40 22.44 -23.61
CA GLU A 456 8.17 23.86 -23.89
C GLU A 456 7.56 24.05 -25.29
N GLU A 457 8.08 23.33 -26.28
CA GLU A 457 7.53 23.26 -27.63
C GLU A 457 6.81 21.93 -27.87
N MET A 458 5.57 22.00 -28.36
CA MET A 458 4.79 20.79 -28.63
C MET A 458 5.37 20.03 -29.83
N PRO A 459 5.38 18.68 -29.77
CA PRO A 459 5.96 17.87 -30.83
C PRO A 459 5.22 18.07 -32.16
N VAL A 460 5.99 18.29 -33.24
CA VAL A 460 5.46 18.50 -34.59
C VAL A 460 5.31 17.20 -35.38
N THR A 461 6.06 16.16 -35.02
CA THR A 461 6.00 14.87 -35.68
C THR A 461 5.06 13.89 -34.97
N VAL A 462 4.49 12.95 -35.74
CA VAL A 462 3.64 11.87 -35.21
C VAL A 462 4.41 11.02 -34.19
N LEU A 463 5.66 10.69 -34.51
CA LEU A 463 6.52 9.86 -33.67
C LEU A 463 6.83 10.51 -32.32
N GLN A 464 7.20 11.79 -32.29
CA GLN A 464 7.42 12.52 -31.04
C GLN A 464 6.13 12.68 -30.24
N SER A 465 4.99 12.85 -30.93
CA SER A 465 3.67 12.88 -30.29
C SER A 465 3.30 11.54 -29.65
N MET A 466 3.64 10.42 -30.30
CA MET A 466 3.47 9.07 -29.74
C MET A 466 4.39 8.85 -28.52
N LYS A 467 5.67 9.23 -28.61
CA LYS A 467 6.62 9.22 -27.48
C LYS A 467 6.06 9.97 -26.27
N LEU A 468 5.57 11.19 -26.49
CA LEU A 468 4.95 12.01 -25.43
C LEU A 468 3.69 11.35 -24.85
N GLY A 469 2.83 10.76 -25.69
CA GLY A 469 1.63 10.06 -25.23
C GLY A 469 1.94 8.85 -24.34
N ILE A 470 2.98 8.07 -24.69
CA ILE A 470 3.47 6.96 -23.87
C ILE A 470 3.98 7.48 -22.53
N ASP A 471 4.79 8.54 -22.53
CA ASP A 471 5.38 9.08 -21.30
C ASP A 471 4.32 9.72 -20.38
N VAL A 472 3.32 10.40 -20.93
CA VAL A 472 2.18 10.92 -20.15
C VAL A 472 1.43 9.79 -19.44
N ASN A 473 1.22 8.65 -20.10
CA ASN A 473 0.59 7.50 -19.45
C ASN A 473 1.51 6.90 -18.39
N ARG A 474 2.80 6.70 -18.70
CA ARG A 474 3.83 6.23 -17.74
C ARG A 474 3.87 7.10 -16.49
N HIS A 475 3.82 8.42 -16.66
CA HIS A 475 3.80 9.39 -15.58
C HIS A 475 2.61 9.19 -14.64
N LYS A 476 1.41 8.99 -15.19
CA LYS A 476 0.20 8.67 -14.41
C LYS A 476 0.38 7.35 -13.65
N GLU A 477 0.93 6.30 -14.27
CA GLU A 477 1.19 5.01 -13.60
C GLU A 477 2.12 5.17 -12.39
N ILE A 478 3.21 5.94 -12.54
CA ILE A 478 4.19 6.20 -11.48
C ILE A 478 3.56 6.99 -10.33
N ILE A 479 2.72 7.98 -10.63
CA ILE A 479 1.97 8.74 -9.61
C ILE A 479 1.02 7.81 -8.84
N VAL A 480 0.20 7.02 -9.52
CA VAL A 480 -0.75 6.08 -8.87
C VAL A 480 0.02 5.08 -7.99
N LYS A 481 1.16 4.58 -8.47
CA LYS A 481 2.05 3.70 -7.72
C LYS A 481 2.52 4.36 -6.43
N SER A 482 3.07 5.58 -6.53
CA SER A 482 3.65 6.31 -5.41
C SER A 482 2.59 6.68 -4.35
N VAL A 483 1.45 7.21 -4.78
CA VAL A 483 0.36 7.59 -3.87
C VAL A 483 -0.24 6.36 -3.18
N SER A 484 -0.51 5.28 -3.92
CA SER A 484 -1.08 4.06 -3.32
C SER A 484 -0.11 3.38 -2.34
N ALA A 485 1.19 3.45 -2.60
CA ALA A 485 2.22 2.90 -1.73
C ALA A 485 2.38 3.73 -0.45
N LEU A 486 2.45 5.06 -0.57
CA LEU A 486 2.51 6.00 0.54
C LEU A 486 1.32 5.85 1.48
N MET A 487 0.09 5.90 0.95
CA MET A 487 -1.13 5.72 1.73
C MET A 487 -1.14 4.37 2.48
N LEU A 488 -0.68 3.30 1.83
CA LEU A 488 -0.66 1.98 2.46
C LEU A 488 0.42 1.86 3.54
N LEU A 489 1.58 2.50 3.37
CA LEU A 489 2.63 2.59 4.40
C LEU A 489 2.12 3.34 5.63
N LEU A 490 1.54 4.53 5.46
CA LEU A 490 0.97 5.31 6.56
C LEU A 490 -0.08 4.50 7.35
N LEU A 491 -1.04 3.88 6.66
CA LEU A 491 -2.07 3.04 7.28
C LEU A 491 -1.51 1.77 7.95
N LYS A 492 -0.26 1.40 7.71
CA LYS A 492 0.39 0.23 8.32
C LYS A 492 1.22 0.64 9.52
N HIS A 493 2.10 1.62 9.35
CA HIS A 493 2.98 2.15 10.39
C HIS A 493 2.17 2.76 11.53
N PHE A 494 1.22 3.65 11.23
CA PHE A 494 0.36 4.22 12.28
C PHE A 494 -0.49 3.16 12.98
N LYS A 495 -0.86 2.07 12.31
CA LYS A 495 -1.58 0.97 12.97
C LYS A 495 -0.71 0.19 13.94
N LEU A 496 0.56 -0.01 13.59
CA LEU A 496 1.53 -0.68 14.46
C LEU A 496 1.94 0.23 15.62
N ASN A 497 1.95 1.54 15.40
CA ASN A 497 2.25 2.53 16.41
C ASN A 497 1.09 2.70 17.40
N HIS A 498 -0.10 3.11 16.92
CA HIS A 498 -1.30 3.17 17.74
C HIS A 498 -2.61 3.06 16.94
N ILE A 499 -3.58 2.29 17.46
CA ILE A 499 -4.82 2.02 16.71
C ILE A 499 -5.62 3.29 16.38
N TYR A 500 -5.64 4.29 17.27
CA TYR A 500 -6.36 5.55 17.03
C TYR A 500 -5.67 6.44 15.99
N GLN A 501 -4.34 6.40 15.86
CA GLN A 501 -3.63 7.09 14.79
C GLN A 501 -4.03 6.52 13.42
N PHE A 502 -4.08 5.18 13.32
CA PHE A 502 -4.61 4.51 12.14
C PHE A 502 -6.06 4.88 11.85
N GLU A 503 -6.94 4.85 12.87
CA GLU A 503 -8.35 5.17 12.67
C GLU A 503 -8.56 6.64 12.28
N TYR A 504 -7.74 7.56 12.77
CA TYR A 504 -7.78 8.98 12.40
C TYR A 504 -7.48 9.17 10.90
N VAL A 505 -6.37 8.60 10.40
CA VAL A 505 -6.02 8.60 8.96
C VAL A 505 -7.11 7.91 8.12
N SER A 506 -7.60 6.77 8.61
CA SER A 506 -8.63 5.96 7.95
C SER A 506 -9.96 6.73 7.81
N GLN A 507 -10.39 7.46 8.84
CA GLN A 507 -11.60 8.29 8.81
C GLN A 507 -11.47 9.42 7.79
N HIS A 508 -10.35 10.16 7.79
CA HIS A 508 -10.12 11.24 6.84
C HIS A 508 -10.09 10.76 5.39
N LEU A 509 -9.51 9.60 5.12
CA LEU A 509 -9.58 8.96 3.79
C LEU A 509 -11.02 8.62 3.39
N VAL A 510 -11.81 8.06 4.30
CA VAL A 510 -13.22 7.70 4.01
C VAL A 510 -14.07 8.95 3.77
N PHE A 511 -13.93 10.00 4.59
CA PHE A 511 -14.66 11.26 4.42
C PHE A 511 -14.25 12.00 3.14
N ALA A 512 -12.99 11.90 2.73
CA ALA A 512 -12.50 12.44 1.47
C ALA A 512 -12.83 11.55 0.24
N ASN A 513 -13.80 10.63 0.36
CA ASN A 513 -14.30 9.79 -0.73
C ASN A 513 -13.28 8.78 -1.32
N CYS A 514 -12.34 8.28 -0.51
CA CYS A 514 -11.38 7.27 -0.95
C CYS A 514 -12.04 5.97 -1.44
N ILE A 515 -13.09 5.48 -0.75
CA ILE A 515 -13.80 4.26 -1.13
C ILE A 515 -14.38 4.35 -2.55
N PRO A 516 -15.27 5.32 -2.87
CA PRO A 516 -15.82 5.43 -4.21
C PRO A 516 -14.75 5.75 -5.27
N LEU A 517 -13.68 6.49 -4.92
CA LEU A 517 -12.55 6.73 -5.84
C LEU A 517 -11.86 5.42 -6.25
N ILE A 518 -11.51 4.57 -5.29
CA ILE A 518 -10.90 3.27 -5.57
C ILE A 518 -11.85 2.41 -6.40
N LEU A 519 -13.14 2.40 -6.09
CA LEU A 519 -14.12 1.64 -6.88
C LEU A 519 -14.24 2.16 -8.31
N LYS A 520 -14.23 3.48 -8.52
CA LYS A 520 -14.19 4.11 -9.84
C LYS A 520 -12.94 3.69 -10.62
N PHE A 521 -11.78 3.67 -9.96
CA PHE A 521 -10.52 3.19 -10.55
C PHE A 521 -10.62 1.74 -11.02
N PHE A 522 -11.25 0.85 -10.25
CA PHE A 522 -11.47 -0.54 -10.68
C PHE A 522 -12.62 -0.71 -11.67
N ASN A 523 -13.48 0.29 -11.84
CA ASN A 523 -14.64 0.27 -12.74
C ASN A 523 -14.26 0.54 -14.22
N GLN A 524 -13.10 0.05 -14.64
CA GLN A 524 -12.60 0.14 -16.01
C GLN A 524 -12.16 -1.26 -16.49
N ASN A 525 -11.62 -1.35 -17.71
CA ASN A 525 -11.00 -2.59 -18.15
C ASN A 525 -9.67 -2.81 -17.43
N ILE A 526 -9.75 -3.46 -16.27
CA ILE A 526 -8.58 -3.70 -15.42
C ILE A 526 -7.52 -4.57 -16.09
N MET A 527 -7.93 -5.48 -16.98
CA MET A 527 -6.99 -6.34 -17.73
C MET A 527 -6.15 -5.52 -18.69
N SER A 528 -6.78 -4.60 -19.45
CA SER A 528 -6.06 -3.69 -20.33
C SER A 528 -5.14 -2.75 -19.54
N TYR A 529 -5.59 -2.25 -18.39
CA TYR A 529 -4.77 -1.38 -17.56
C TYR A 529 -3.50 -2.07 -17.06
N ILE A 530 -3.60 -3.30 -16.52
CA ILE A 530 -2.42 -4.03 -16.05
C ILE A 530 -1.55 -4.59 -17.16
N ALA A 531 -2.05 -4.68 -18.41
CA ALA A 531 -1.29 -5.11 -19.57
C ALA A 531 -0.75 -3.94 -20.41
N ALA A 532 -0.98 -2.70 -19.97
CA ALA A 532 -0.55 -1.51 -20.70
C ALA A 532 0.99 -1.44 -20.77
N LYS A 533 1.52 -1.20 -21.98
CA LYS A 533 2.96 -1.04 -22.22
C LYS A 533 3.27 0.45 -22.38
N ASN A 534 3.57 1.10 -21.26
CA ASN A 534 3.95 2.52 -21.22
C ASN A 534 5.40 2.67 -20.75
N GLY A 535 6.33 1.93 -21.33
CA GLY A 535 7.76 2.00 -21.00
C GLY A 535 8.59 1.73 -22.24
N ILE A 536 9.59 2.56 -22.47
CA ILE A 536 10.54 2.47 -23.58
C ILE A 536 11.91 2.21 -22.95
N CYS A 537 12.29 0.94 -22.86
CA CYS A 537 13.46 0.52 -22.10
C CYS A 537 14.76 1.20 -22.58
N VAL A 538 14.88 1.42 -23.89
CA VAL A 538 16.06 2.09 -24.48
C VAL A 538 16.21 3.56 -24.03
N LEU A 539 15.14 4.18 -23.54
CA LEU A 539 15.15 5.55 -23.03
C LEU A 539 15.23 5.64 -21.51
N ASP A 540 15.18 4.50 -20.81
CA ASP A 540 15.28 4.49 -19.36
C ASP A 540 16.74 4.70 -18.96
N TYR A 541 16.98 5.55 -17.95
CA TYR A 541 18.32 5.76 -17.38
C TYR A 541 18.71 4.56 -16.49
N PRO A 542 19.98 4.06 -16.53
CA PRO A 542 21.14 4.63 -17.20
C PRO A 542 21.38 4.14 -18.65
N HIS A 543 20.51 3.27 -19.19
CA HIS A 543 20.71 2.69 -20.51
C HIS A 543 20.87 3.76 -21.61
N CYS A 544 20.02 4.78 -21.58
CA CYS A 544 19.99 5.85 -22.59
C CYS A 544 21.21 6.77 -22.61
N VAL A 545 22.05 6.76 -21.56
CA VAL A 545 23.26 7.59 -21.50
C VAL A 545 24.54 6.80 -21.82
N ILE A 546 24.47 5.47 -21.82
CA ILE A 546 25.62 4.59 -22.13
C ILE A 546 25.58 4.07 -23.56
N HIS A 547 24.39 3.73 -24.06
CA HIS A 547 24.22 3.12 -25.37
C HIS A 547 23.80 4.15 -26.42
N GLU A 548 24.34 4.03 -27.64
CA GLU A 548 23.84 4.78 -28.78
C GLU A 548 22.35 4.44 -28.99
N LEU A 549 21.52 5.47 -28.93
CA LEU A 549 20.08 5.31 -29.12
C LEU A 549 19.80 4.89 -30.56
N PRO A 550 19.08 3.79 -30.80
CA PRO A 550 18.71 3.38 -32.15
C PRO A 550 17.87 4.46 -32.82
N GLU A 551 17.88 4.50 -34.16
CA GLU A 551 16.97 5.35 -34.92
C GLU A 551 15.53 5.09 -34.46
N PHE A 552 14.83 6.18 -34.15
CA PHE A 552 13.54 6.12 -33.51
C PHE A 552 12.49 5.62 -34.51
N THR A 553 12.16 4.33 -34.45
CA THR A 553 11.21 3.68 -35.36
C THR A 553 9.96 3.22 -34.61
N THR A 554 8.86 3.01 -35.33
CA THR A 554 7.61 2.46 -34.75
C THR A 554 7.83 1.09 -34.11
N GLU A 555 8.78 0.30 -34.64
CA GLU A 555 9.12 -1.03 -34.12
C GLU A 555 9.85 -0.95 -32.76
N THR A 556 10.74 0.02 -32.57
CA THR A 556 11.41 0.26 -31.26
C THR A 556 10.44 0.69 -30.16
N LEU A 557 9.31 1.33 -30.51
CA LEU A 557 8.25 1.69 -29.58
C LEU A 557 7.38 0.49 -29.16
N GLU A 558 7.26 -0.52 -30.03
CA GLU A 558 6.48 -1.74 -29.78
C GLU A 558 7.31 -2.89 -29.20
N ALA A 559 8.64 -2.81 -29.30
CA ALA A 559 9.62 -3.72 -28.68
C ALA A 559 9.67 -3.55 -27.14
N GLY A 560 8.52 -3.72 -26.48
CA GLY A 560 8.40 -3.71 -25.03
C GLY A 560 8.47 -5.13 -24.45
N ASP A 561 8.98 -5.22 -23.23
CA ASP A 561 9.08 -6.41 -22.38
C ASP A 561 7.97 -7.46 -22.62
N ASN A 562 8.37 -8.73 -22.70
CA ASN A 562 7.48 -9.90 -22.86
C ASN A 562 6.67 -10.19 -21.59
N SER A 563 6.81 -9.38 -20.54
CA SER A 563 6.06 -9.52 -19.30
C SER A 563 4.55 -9.41 -19.52
N GLN A 564 3.84 -10.37 -18.94
CA GLN A 564 2.37 -10.46 -19.03
C GLN A 564 1.66 -9.25 -18.38
N PHE A 565 2.29 -8.60 -17.41
CA PHE A 565 1.72 -7.50 -16.65
C PHE A 565 2.73 -6.37 -16.47
N CYS A 566 2.28 -5.13 -16.69
CA CYS A 566 2.92 -3.93 -16.15
C CYS A 566 2.91 -4.00 -14.62
N TRP A 567 4.10 -4.17 -14.06
CA TRP A 567 4.29 -4.36 -12.63
C TRP A 567 3.80 -3.14 -11.81
N ARG A 568 3.98 -1.91 -12.32
CA ARG A 568 3.54 -0.66 -11.66
C ARG A 568 2.03 -0.65 -11.46
N ASN A 569 1.30 -0.99 -12.51
CA ASN A 569 -0.16 -1.01 -12.52
C ASN A 569 -0.70 -2.14 -11.64
N LEU A 570 -0.09 -3.32 -11.72
CA LEU A 570 -0.44 -4.46 -10.86
C LEU A 570 -0.18 -4.15 -9.38
N PHE A 571 0.98 -3.59 -9.04
CA PHE A 571 1.34 -3.17 -7.68
C PHE A 571 0.36 -2.12 -7.14
N SER A 572 0.04 -1.11 -7.94
CA SER A 572 -0.96 -0.10 -7.63
C SER A 572 -2.33 -0.71 -7.33
N CYS A 573 -2.81 -1.62 -8.18
CA CYS A 573 -4.09 -2.31 -7.98
C CYS A 573 -4.09 -3.11 -6.66
N ILE A 574 -3.01 -3.84 -6.38
CA ILE A 574 -2.88 -4.59 -5.13
C ILE A 574 -2.93 -3.64 -3.92
N ASN A 575 -2.22 -2.52 -3.97
CA ASN A 575 -2.20 -1.55 -2.88
C ASN A 575 -3.55 -0.90 -2.65
N LEU A 576 -4.26 -0.48 -3.71
CA LEU A 576 -5.61 0.08 -3.61
C LEU A 576 -6.61 -0.93 -3.01
N LEU A 577 -6.55 -2.21 -3.41
CA LEU A 577 -7.37 -3.26 -2.78
C LEU A 577 -7.01 -3.47 -1.30
N ARG A 578 -5.74 -3.36 -0.93
CA ARG A 578 -5.27 -3.47 0.47
C ARG A 578 -5.73 -2.29 1.32
N ILE A 579 -5.68 -1.08 0.77
CA ILE A 579 -6.23 0.13 1.41
C ILE A 579 -7.72 -0.08 1.65
N LEU A 580 -8.48 -0.46 0.62
CA LEU A 580 -9.92 -0.69 0.74
C LEU A 580 -10.25 -1.77 1.79
N ASN A 581 -9.47 -2.84 1.86
CA ASN A 581 -9.58 -3.85 2.93
C ASN A 581 -9.33 -3.25 4.31
N LYS A 582 -8.30 -2.42 4.47
CA LYS A 582 -7.99 -1.78 5.76
C LYS A 582 -9.08 -0.82 6.21
N LEU A 583 -9.66 -0.06 5.28
CA LEU A 583 -10.72 0.91 5.59
C LEU A 583 -12.03 0.23 6.02
N THR A 584 -12.36 -0.94 5.46
CA THR A 584 -13.68 -1.57 5.62
C THR A 584 -13.72 -2.73 6.60
N LYS A 585 -12.58 -3.36 6.87
CA LYS A 585 -12.48 -4.53 7.75
C LYS A 585 -12.97 -4.19 9.17
N TRP A 586 -13.97 -4.94 9.63
CA TRP A 586 -14.64 -4.76 10.94
C TRP A 586 -15.41 -3.45 11.10
N LYS A 587 -15.79 -2.80 10.00
CA LYS A 587 -16.59 -1.58 10.01
C LYS A 587 -17.85 -1.81 9.21
N HIS A 588 -18.97 -2.00 9.91
CA HIS A 588 -20.27 -2.29 9.30
C HIS A 588 -20.71 -1.14 8.38
N SER A 589 -20.64 0.10 8.88
CA SER A 589 -20.94 1.33 8.12
C SER A 589 -20.19 1.37 6.78
N ARG A 590 -18.86 1.21 6.83
CA ARG A 590 -18.00 1.30 5.62
C ARG A 590 -18.14 0.10 4.70
N THR A 591 -18.47 -1.08 5.24
CA THR A 591 -18.81 -2.26 4.42
C THR A 591 -20.14 -2.04 3.70
N MET A 592 -21.12 -1.42 4.36
CA MET A 592 -22.40 -1.07 3.74
C MET A 592 -22.20 -0.04 2.62
N MET A 593 -21.27 0.92 2.76
CA MET A 593 -20.89 1.81 1.65
C MET A 593 -20.44 1.02 0.40
N LEU A 594 -19.67 -0.05 0.54
CA LEU A 594 -19.27 -0.90 -0.60
C LEU A 594 -20.48 -1.52 -1.31
N VAL A 595 -21.50 -1.92 -0.55
CA VAL A 595 -22.73 -2.51 -1.07
C VAL A 595 -23.56 -1.45 -1.79
N VAL A 596 -23.73 -0.27 -1.19
CA VAL A 596 -24.42 0.89 -1.78
C VAL A 596 -23.77 1.32 -3.09
N PHE A 597 -22.43 1.35 -3.16
CA PHE A 597 -21.69 1.64 -4.39
C PHE A 597 -21.62 0.46 -5.38
N LYS A 598 -22.38 -0.62 -5.16
CA LYS A 598 -22.43 -1.82 -6.03
C LYS A 598 -21.04 -2.35 -6.35
N SER A 599 -20.17 -2.46 -5.34
CA SER A 599 -18.77 -2.84 -5.57
C SER A 599 -18.57 -4.31 -5.96
N ALA A 600 -19.49 -5.21 -5.60
CA ALA A 600 -19.34 -6.65 -5.82
C ALA A 600 -19.13 -7.03 -7.31
N PRO A 601 -19.91 -6.54 -8.30
CA PRO A 601 -19.61 -6.73 -9.72
C PRO A 601 -18.24 -6.20 -10.16
N ILE A 602 -17.81 -5.05 -9.63
CA ILE A 602 -16.51 -4.43 -9.95
C ILE A 602 -15.38 -5.34 -9.47
N LEU A 603 -15.42 -5.78 -8.21
CA LEU A 603 -14.44 -6.66 -7.61
C LEU A 603 -14.43 -8.05 -8.28
N LYS A 604 -15.59 -8.58 -8.67
CA LYS A 604 -15.70 -9.86 -9.39
C LYS A 604 -15.00 -9.79 -10.76
N ARG A 605 -15.08 -8.67 -11.49
CA ARG A 605 -14.29 -8.48 -12.72
C ARG A 605 -12.79 -8.48 -12.44
N GLY A 606 -12.36 -7.87 -11.33
CA GLY A 606 -10.98 -7.92 -10.86
C GLY A 606 -10.42 -9.33 -10.65
N LEU A 607 -11.27 -10.32 -10.34
CA LEU A 607 -10.84 -11.72 -10.21
C LEU A 607 -10.35 -12.36 -11.51
N ARG A 608 -10.61 -11.75 -12.68
CA ARG A 608 -10.11 -12.22 -13.98
C ARG A 608 -8.59 -12.10 -14.08
N VAL A 609 -7.98 -11.19 -13.32
CA VAL A 609 -6.53 -11.05 -13.24
C VAL A 609 -5.96 -12.29 -12.55
N LYS A 610 -5.16 -13.08 -13.27
CA LYS A 610 -4.56 -14.34 -12.78
C LYS A 610 -3.35 -14.08 -11.88
N GLN A 611 -3.51 -13.20 -10.89
CA GLN A 611 -2.48 -12.89 -9.90
C GLN A 611 -3.03 -13.13 -8.49
N ALA A 612 -2.36 -13.99 -7.73
CA ALA A 612 -2.88 -14.55 -6.48
C ALA A 612 -3.11 -13.51 -5.37
N THR A 613 -2.22 -12.53 -5.24
CA THR A 613 -2.32 -11.46 -4.24
C THR A 613 -3.53 -10.56 -4.49
N MET A 614 -3.71 -10.12 -5.73
CA MET A 614 -4.81 -9.29 -6.18
C MET A 614 -6.15 -10.00 -5.97
N GLN A 615 -6.25 -11.26 -6.41
CA GLN A 615 -7.44 -12.08 -6.18
C GLN A 615 -7.72 -12.27 -4.68
N LEU A 616 -6.72 -12.53 -3.86
CA LEU A 616 -6.90 -12.69 -2.41
C LEU A 616 -7.54 -11.45 -1.78
N TYR A 617 -7.05 -10.24 -2.10
CA TYR A 617 -7.61 -9.01 -1.53
C TYR A 617 -8.98 -8.66 -2.11
N ALA A 618 -9.25 -8.96 -3.38
CA ALA A 618 -10.59 -8.85 -3.96
C ALA A 618 -11.59 -9.83 -3.31
N LEU A 619 -11.19 -11.09 -3.09
CA LEU A 619 -12.02 -12.10 -2.41
C LEU A 619 -12.30 -11.73 -0.94
N LYS A 620 -11.33 -11.14 -0.23
CA LYS A 620 -11.55 -10.62 1.13
C LYS A 620 -12.64 -9.55 1.16
N LEU A 621 -12.65 -8.62 0.20
CA LEU A 621 -13.67 -7.58 0.09
C LEU A 621 -15.04 -8.14 -0.31
N LEU A 622 -15.07 -9.15 -1.19
CA LEU A 622 -16.30 -9.85 -1.54
C LEU A 622 -16.87 -10.58 -0.31
N LYS A 623 -16.03 -11.28 0.46
CA LYS A 623 -16.40 -11.94 1.72
C LYS A 623 -17.10 -10.98 2.67
N LEU A 624 -16.54 -9.78 2.90
CA LEU A 624 -17.12 -8.77 3.80
C LEU A 624 -18.55 -8.36 3.39
N GLN A 625 -18.85 -8.34 2.09
CA GLN A 625 -20.14 -7.92 1.56
C GLN A 625 -21.18 -9.03 1.51
N THR A 626 -20.78 -10.30 1.44
CA THR A 626 -21.70 -11.43 1.19
C THR A 626 -22.90 -11.48 2.13
N LYS A 627 -22.74 -11.07 3.40
CA LYS A 627 -23.83 -11.00 4.39
C LYS A 627 -24.94 -10.01 4.02
N TYR A 628 -24.63 -8.98 3.22
CA TYR A 628 -25.56 -7.94 2.78
C TYR A 628 -26.12 -8.14 1.37
N LEU A 629 -25.56 -9.08 0.59
CA LEU A 629 -25.97 -9.30 -0.81
C LEU A 629 -27.15 -10.28 -0.95
N GLY A 630 -27.63 -10.86 0.16
CA GLY A 630 -28.78 -11.76 0.19
C GLY A 630 -28.52 -13.17 -0.36
N ARG A 631 -29.55 -14.01 -0.35
CA ARG A 631 -29.47 -15.42 -0.76
C ARG A 631 -29.32 -15.62 -2.27
N GLN A 632 -30.04 -14.83 -3.07
CA GLN A 632 -30.05 -14.97 -4.54
C GLN A 632 -28.68 -14.67 -5.17
N TRP A 633 -27.98 -13.66 -4.65
CA TRP A 633 -26.62 -13.35 -5.11
C TRP A 633 -25.66 -14.52 -4.86
N ARG A 634 -25.74 -15.17 -3.69
CA ARG A 634 -24.88 -16.32 -3.37
C ARG A 634 -25.12 -17.51 -4.29
N LYS A 635 -26.39 -17.86 -4.54
CA LYS A 635 -26.76 -18.92 -5.48
C LYS A 635 -26.15 -18.70 -6.87
N SER A 636 -26.26 -17.47 -7.40
CA SER A 636 -25.69 -17.11 -8.71
C SER A 636 -24.17 -16.91 -8.73
N ASN A 637 -23.51 -16.87 -7.56
CA ASN A 637 -22.07 -16.63 -7.43
C ASN A 637 -21.34 -17.77 -6.70
N MET A 638 -21.83 -19.01 -6.82
CA MET A 638 -21.28 -20.15 -6.08
C MET A 638 -19.78 -20.35 -6.31
N LYS A 639 -19.28 -20.18 -7.55
CA LYS A 639 -17.83 -20.23 -7.84
C LYS A 639 -17.03 -19.20 -7.03
N THR A 640 -17.56 -17.99 -6.84
CA THR A 640 -16.96 -16.97 -5.99
C THR A 640 -17.01 -17.37 -4.52
N MET A 641 -18.13 -17.93 -4.05
CA MET A 641 -18.27 -18.45 -2.69
C MET A 641 -17.26 -19.56 -2.41
N SER A 642 -17.10 -20.51 -3.33
CA SER A 642 -16.07 -21.55 -3.27
C SER A 642 -14.67 -20.94 -3.24
N ALA A 643 -14.37 -19.96 -4.08
CA ALA A 643 -13.06 -19.30 -4.06
C ALA A 643 -12.77 -18.59 -2.73
N ILE A 644 -13.78 -17.95 -2.12
CA ILE A 644 -13.67 -17.38 -0.77
C ILE A 644 -13.38 -18.51 0.24
N TYR A 645 -14.11 -19.63 0.15
CA TYR A 645 -13.94 -20.77 1.04
C TYR A 645 -12.54 -21.36 1.00
N HIS A 646 -11.92 -21.47 -0.19
CA HIS A 646 -10.61 -22.10 -0.37
C HIS A 646 -9.41 -21.17 -0.16
N LYS A 647 -9.61 -19.83 -0.20
CA LYS A 647 -8.49 -18.88 -0.23
C LYS A 647 -8.47 -17.86 0.88
N VAL A 648 -9.62 -17.54 1.46
CA VAL A 648 -9.74 -16.52 2.49
C VAL A 648 -9.83 -17.19 3.85
N ARG A 649 -9.07 -16.69 4.83
CA ARG A 649 -9.12 -17.16 6.21
C ARG A 649 -10.54 -17.08 6.78
N HIS A 650 -11.00 -18.16 7.42
CA HIS A 650 -12.26 -18.21 8.17
C HIS A 650 -12.06 -17.96 9.66
N ARG A 651 -13.13 -17.54 10.32
CA ARG A 651 -13.21 -17.28 11.76
C ARG A 651 -14.38 -18.06 12.37
N LEU A 652 -14.46 -18.06 13.69
CA LEU A 652 -15.51 -18.79 14.41
C LEU A 652 -16.90 -18.23 14.11
N ASN A 653 -17.08 -16.92 14.28
CA ASN A 653 -18.38 -16.24 14.15
C ASN A 653 -18.61 -15.69 12.72
N ASP A 654 -18.04 -16.36 11.71
CA ASP A 654 -18.08 -15.91 10.32
C ASP A 654 -19.45 -16.19 9.68
N ASP A 655 -20.41 -15.27 9.83
CA ASP A 655 -21.79 -15.42 9.30
C ASP A 655 -21.93 -15.12 7.78
N TRP A 656 -20.81 -15.08 7.05
CA TRP A 656 -20.78 -14.65 5.64
C TRP A 656 -21.43 -15.66 4.68
N ALA A 657 -21.49 -16.94 5.08
CA ALA A 657 -22.05 -18.01 4.27
C ALA A 657 -23.55 -18.25 4.53
N TYR A 658 -24.07 -17.91 5.72
CA TYR A 658 -25.44 -18.25 6.12
C TYR A 658 -26.48 -17.23 5.65
N GLY A 659 -27.68 -17.74 5.41
CA GLY A 659 -28.79 -17.10 4.69
C GLY A 659 -29.51 -15.98 5.45
N ASN A 660 -28.95 -15.42 6.51
CA ASN A 660 -29.70 -14.51 7.37
C ASN A 660 -29.90 -13.18 6.63
N GLU A 661 -31.17 -12.79 6.45
CA GLU A 661 -31.50 -11.46 5.93
C GLU A 661 -31.29 -10.48 7.08
N ILE A 662 -30.17 -9.77 7.03
CA ILE A 662 -29.92 -8.69 7.98
C ILE A 662 -30.64 -7.47 7.41
N ASP A 663 -31.71 -7.03 8.07
CA ASP A 663 -32.37 -5.75 7.79
C ASP A 663 -31.48 -4.60 8.31
N ALA A 664 -30.32 -4.43 7.66
CA ALA A 664 -29.32 -3.43 8.00
C ALA A 664 -29.43 -2.27 7.02
N ARG A 665 -29.83 -1.10 7.54
CA ARG A 665 -29.94 0.14 6.80
C ARG A 665 -28.63 0.93 6.89
N PRO A 666 -28.28 1.74 5.87
CA PRO A 666 -27.01 2.46 5.85
C PRO A 666 -26.74 3.37 7.06
N TRP A 667 -27.79 3.90 7.70
CA TRP A 667 -27.70 4.79 8.86
C TRP A 667 -27.60 4.06 10.21
N ASP A 668 -27.87 2.75 10.27
CA ASP A 668 -27.88 1.99 11.53
C ASP A 668 -26.51 1.93 12.21
N PHE A 669 -25.43 2.20 11.46
CA PHE A 669 -24.05 2.16 11.95
C PHE A 669 -23.40 3.55 12.07
N GLN A 670 -24.17 4.63 11.93
CA GLN A 670 -23.64 6.00 12.05
C GLN A 670 -23.21 6.32 13.48
N ALA A 671 -23.92 5.78 14.48
CA ALA A 671 -23.58 5.91 15.89
C ALA A 671 -22.19 5.34 16.21
N GLU A 672 -21.82 4.19 15.63
CA GLU A 672 -20.49 3.57 15.83
C GLU A 672 -19.36 4.45 15.29
N GLU A 673 -19.53 5.08 14.12
CA GLU A 673 -18.52 5.98 13.55
C GLU A 673 -18.40 7.29 14.33
N CYS A 674 -19.53 7.82 14.84
CA CYS A 674 -19.51 8.99 15.74
C CYS A 674 -18.79 8.67 17.06
N ALA A 675 -19.10 7.55 17.70
CA ALA A 675 -18.43 7.12 18.93
C ALA A 675 -16.93 6.88 18.71
N LEU A 676 -16.55 6.30 17.57
CA LEU A 676 -15.15 6.14 17.20
C LEU A 676 -14.44 7.48 17.04
N ARG A 677 -15.08 8.46 16.38
CA ARG A 677 -14.52 9.81 16.20
C ARG A 677 -14.22 10.47 17.54
N VAL A 678 -15.18 10.45 18.48
CA VAL A 678 -15.02 11.02 19.82
C VAL A 678 -13.83 10.39 20.56
N ARG A 679 -13.64 9.07 20.46
CA ARG A 679 -12.49 8.38 21.09
C ARG A 679 -11.16 8.79 20.47
N ILE A 680 -11.11 8.98 19.15
CA ILE A 680 -9.91 9.42 18.45
C ILE A 680 -9.56 10.86 18.85
N GLU A 681 -10.55 11.76 18.85
CA GLU A 681 -10.37 13.16 19.27
C GLU A 681 -9.90 13.24 20.72
N SER A 682 -10.51 12.45 21.61
CA SER A 682 -10.10 12.37 23.02
C SER A 682 -8.65 11.87 23.16
N PHE A 683 -8.26 10.83 22.42
CA PHE A 683 -6.87 10.35 22.40
C PHE A 683 -5.90 11.42 21.92
N ASN A 684 -6.21 12.07 20.80
CA ASN A 684 -5.34 13.09 20.24
C ASN A 684 -5.22 14.32 21.16
N ALA A 685 -6.33 14.75 21.77
CA ALA A 685 -6.34 15.85 22.73
C ALA A 685 -5.50 15.53 23.98
N ARG A 686 -5.64 14.32 24.54
CA ARG A 686 -4.84 13.90 25.70
C ARG A 686 -3.35 13.84 25.40
N ARG A 687 -2.96 13.39 24.21
CA ARG A 687 -1.55 13.09 23.88
C ARG A 687 -0.80 14.24 23.20
N TYR A 688 -1.50 15.04 22.39
CA TYR A 688 -0.92 16.08 21.54
C TYR A 688 -1.52 17.47 21.75
N GLY A 689 -2.48 17.62 22.67
CA GLY A 689 -3.08 18.92 22.96
C GLY A 689 -2.04 19.93 23.49
N LEU A 690 -2.10 21.17 22.98
CA LEU A 690 -1.21 22.27 23.37
C LEU A 690 -1.49 22.81 24.78
N TYR A 691 -2.63 22.45 25.36
CA TYR A 691 -3.01 22.76 26.73
C TYR A 691 -3.27 21.44 27.43
N HIS A 692 -2.61 21.21 28.57
CA HIS A 692 -3.14 20.29 29.57
C HIS A 692 -4.53 20.82 29.94
N CYS A 693 -5.58 20.32 29.29
CA CYS A 693 -6.92 20.49 29.84
C CYS A 693 -6.88 19.83 31.21
N ASP A 694 -7.11 20.60 32.27
CA ASP A 694 -7.11 20.14 33.66
C ASP A 694 -7.86 18.81 33.77
N PHE A 695 -7.09 17.73 33.89
CA PHE A 695 -7.58 16.36 33.92
C PHE A 695 -8.47 16.09 35.14
N GLU A 696 -8.46 16.97 36.14
CA GLU A 696 -9.38 16.94 37.28
C GLU A 696 -10.85 17.13 36.90
N PHE A 697 -11.16 17.65 35.70
CA PHE A 697 -12.54 17.89 35.24
C PHE A 697 -12.97 17.02 34.05
N ALA A 698 -12.22 15.96 33.72
CA ALA A 698 -12.68 14.99 32.73
C ALA A 698 -13.93 14.25 33.27
N PRO A 699 -15.00 14.06 32.46
CA PRO A 699 -16.17 13.34 32.91
C PRO A 699 -15.78 11.90 33.28
N VAL A 700 -15.94 11.57 34.56
CA VAL A 700 -15.70 10.24 35.09
C VAL A 700 -16.77 9.29 34.54
N ASP A 701 -16.39 8.03 34.30
CA ASP A 701 -17.35 7.00 33.88
C ASP A 701 -18.38 6.75 34.99
N ASN A 702 -19.56 7.33 34.83
CA ASN A 702 -20.68 7.17 35.75
C ASN A 702 -21.55 5.95 35.42
N CYS A 703 -21.15 5.10 34.46
CA CYS A 703 -21.85 3.88 34.15
C CYS A 703 -21.54 2.81 35.21
N LEU A 704 -22.50 2.55 36.10
CA LEU A 704 -22.41 1.51 37.14
C LEU A 704 -21.94 0.16 36.58
N GLN A 705 -22.39 -0.23 35.39
CA GLN A 705 -21.97 -1.48 34.75
C GLN A 705 -20.49 -1.51 34.36
N SER A 706 -19.92 -0.36 34.01
CA SER A 706 -18.52 -0.20 33.61
C SER A 706 -17.60 -0.13 34.85
N VAL A 707 -18.00 0.66 35.86
CA VAL A 707 -17.29 0.79 37.13
C VAL A 707 -17.22 -0.55 37.88
N LEU A 708 -18.33 -1.31 37.90
CA LEU A 708 -18.37 -2.65 38.52
C LEU A 708 -17.63 -3.72 37.72
N GLY A 709 -17.33 -3.46 36.44
CA GLY A 709 -16.55 -4.35 35.57
C GLY A 709 -15.04 -4.20 35.72
N HIS A 710 -14.56 -3.14 36.37
CA HIS A 710 -13.14 -2.94 36.63
C HIS A 710 -12.66 -3.81 37.79
N CYS A 711 -11.65 -4.65 37.53
CA CYS A 711 -11.00 -5.43 38.56
C CYS A 711 -10.04 -4.52 39.37
N LEU A 712 -10.56 -3.88 40.42
CA LEU A 712 -9.77 -3.10 41.36
C LEU A 712 -8.98 -4.06 42.25
N GLN A 713 -7.65 -4.02 42.17
CA GLN A 713 -6.80 -4.72 43.13
C GLN A 713 -6.82 -3.97 44.46
N LEU A 714 -7.72 -4.38 45.34
CA LEU A 714 -7.75 -3.90 46.72
C LEU A 714 -6.49 -4.40 47.47
N PRO A 715 -5.85 -3.54 48.27
CA PRO A 715 -4.74 -3.96 49.15
C PRO A 715 -5.15 -5.17 49.99
N ASP A 716 -4.22 -6.11 50.20
CA ASP A 716 -4.53 -7.35 50.94
C ASP A 716 -5.06 -7.05 52.34
N ASP A 717 -4.55 -6.01 53.01
CA ASP A 717 -5.02 -5.56 54.33
C ASP A 717 -6.48 -5.07 54.31
N PHE A 718 -6.91 -4.46 53.20
CA PHE A 718 -8.29 -4.00 53.04
C PHE A 718 -9.27 -5.17 52.93
N ARG A 719 -8.85 -6.31 52.36
CA ARG A 719 -9.68 -7.51 52.25
C ARG A 719 -10.00 -8.11 53.62
N TYR A 720 -9.04 -8.10 54.54
CA TYR A 720 -9.24 -8.54 55.92
C TYR A 720 -10.06 -7.54 56.75
N SER A 721 -10.00 -6.26 56.40
CA SER A 721 -10.67 -5.16 57.11
C SER A 721 -12.04 -4.79 56.53
N TYR A 722 -12.47 -5.47 55.46
CA TYR A 722 -13.58 -5.02 54.62
C TYR A 722 -14.92 -4.95 55.38
N GLU A 723 -15.22 -5.96 56.20
CA GLU A 723 -16.44 -5.97 57.01
C GLU A 723 -16.45 -4.84 58.03
N LEU A 724 -15.30 -4.59 58.67
CA LEU A 724 -15.13 -3.51 59.63
C LEU A 724 -15.24 -2.12 58.97
N TRP A 725 -14.73 -1.98 57.75
CA TRP A 725 -14.88 -0.76 56.96
C TRP A 725 -16.33 -0.53 56.53
N LEU A 726 -17.04 -1.57 56.10
CA LEU A 726 -18.48 -1.51 55.78
C LEU A 726 -19.30 -1.08 57.00
N GLU A 727 -19.07 -1.70 58.16
CA GLU A 727 -19.74 -1.31 59.39
C GLU A 727 -19.46 0.16 59.75
N ARG A 728 -18.21 0.60 59.67
CA ARG A 728 -17.83 1.95 60.12
C ARG A 728 -18.21 3.06 59.14
N GLU A 729 -17.95 2.87 57.85
CA GLU A 729 -18.03 3.92 56.85
C GLU A 729 -19.34 3.89 56.05
N VAL A 730 -20.03 2.75 55.97
CA VAL A 730 -21.26 2.59 55.18
C VAL A 730 -22.48 2.43 56.06
N PHE A 731 -22.47 1.50 57.03
CA PHE A 731 -23.65 1.21 57.85
C PHE A 731 -23.80 2.16 59.05
N ALA A 732 -22.70 2.52 59.72
CA ALA A 732 -22.72 3.40 60.88
C ALA A 732 -22.76 4.89 60.53
N GLN A 733 -22.44 5.27 59.29
CA GLN A 733 -22.57 6.65 58.86
C GLN A 733 -24.03 6.97 58.48
N PRO A 734 -24.68 7.96 59.13
CA PRO A 734 -26.01 8.38 58.73
C PRO A 734 -25.96 9.02 57.34
N ILE A 735 -26.62 8.38 56.38
CA ILE A 735 -26.74 8.88 55.00
C ILE A 735 -27.48 10.23 55.05
N ARG A 736 -26.75 11.32 54.75
CA ARG A 736 -27.32 12.68 54.70
C ARG A 736 -28.04 12.90 53.38
N TRP A 737 -29.21 12.28 53.23
CA TRP A 737 -30.08 12.38 52.06
C TRP A 737 -30.36 13.83 51.62
N GLU A 738 -30.36 14.76 52.58
CA GLU A 738 -30.56 16.19 52.35
C GLU A 738 -29.50 16.82 51.43
N LYS A 739 -28.26 16.32 51.43
CA LYS A 739 -27.18 16.80 50.54
C LYS A 739 -27.33 16.30 49.10
N LEU A 740 -27.98 15.16 48.91
CA LEU A 740 -28.21 14.54 47.59
C LEU A 740 -29.36 15.20 46.82
N LEU A 741 -30.24 15.91 47.54
CA LEU A 741 -31.40 16.62 47.00
C LEU A 741 -31.17 18.11 46.80
N GLN A 742 -29.98 18.63 47.14
CA GLN A 742 -29.62 20.00 46.79
C GLN A 742 -29.36 20.07 45.28
N PRO A 743 -30.00 20.99 44.54
CA PRO A 743 -29.62 21.26 43.17
C PRO A 743 -28.13 21.66 43.16
N LEU A 744 -27.34 21.02 42.31
CA LEU A 744 -25.98 21.46 42.02
C LEU A 744 -26.07 22.92 41.54
N ALA A 745 -25.53 23.84 42.34
CA ALA A 745 -25.41 25.26 41.99
C ALA A 745 -24.29 25.49 40.98
#